data_AF-A0A8X6N4J1-F1
#
_entry.id   AF-A0A8X6N4J1-F1
#
_cell.length_a   1.000
_cell.length_b   1.000
_cell.length_c   1.000
_cell.angle_alpha   90.00
_cell.angle_beta   90.00
_cell.angle_gamma   90.00
#
_symmetry.space_group_name_H-M   'P 1'
#
loop_
_entity.id
_entity.type
_entity.pdbx_description
1 polymer ?
#
loop_
_entity_poly.entity_id
_entity_poly.type
_entity_poly.pdbx_seq_one_letter_code
_entity_poly.pdbx_strand_id
1 'polypeptide(L)'
;MASPESDDNDTLLTLSTSSRERHLKIFRHLDEEKAKEYYLKILDSVKWAIRDDNVRTLKNLTWLLHNIESMKSENDLQNYLDRNKIGNFNLVALACQKKAIKVLEYIFSDKGKFLYKLMINICESDRFHSDNDEYSHNAFYYAIRSNLVGLLSILVDKWCEVENSEQLEDVISKEYKELKLRRVYVTNEMEFYVHNKILDFHFFQDNANSSKGSGNTWRYIKQRIEMVHRDIDFLKTHYWDTDPDDKFLLKAEFVAKNIHVLKSLLKSTYDRLPWEEIEFILVIFILCCKNRSQTNLVYNSVLNKKKALSYLESFSVALDHEQRNLKTFDVIQLAKPSGRAKLIREKVIKEITKNYPSFQELYIDYETVRDFYSLETVKNYLDLAVSVGVTEKEGQLVVIRALQVMGEHLKNTLESPKLSDSTAELLLYNMHFSTRQVIINLRDSLSHEFEDENFIRTVIEKKPYKFFKNVQSDISKINDAINDILYKIKSIESKKIMKEVGSCKHLKDVENLFGPFQFSIHLLIEEIKKTNSESLIKRDIGKLEELLSSLSRQIIDKTSDEKILFEQIKNNIEQEKEKLFSIREIFLYNTIRLSEMYQRSEFRISNKMNVIRWLAKGSIKPKFEELTPFEEPIMKIVEKLLKQLFDRVKLRREMNNDLLCNIIRIHHFMKFNLDNIKWIKEFKGSFVRKKMKKERNTQNMIYPKRTLLKQLLTENSLESNSLVKNISLFESNVELQMVIQRLVLEILSILQDSCKHNPFFLDSELPLQIGKNMRNHLAHNNALINVLLDKNPMKLLLNAIKITNEDFSKDDRKIDKIILCDLSKLENAHNEHLSIADNQQKLFNALEEGDMVKIQDCINNGADIYGKDINEMTCLHYSAKAPSTEAIKFVLNEGLDGASKDLNDQTALHIAVRCNRLKIVEYLIKVKYMSINQKDINGKTSLHIAAENGSVK
;
A
#
# COMPACT_ATOMS: atom_id res chain seq x y z
N MET A 1 37.19 -46.93 -37.59
CA MET A 1 35.87 -47.54 -37.81
C MET A 1 34.94 -46.95 -36.76
N ALA A 2 34.20 -45.92 -37.15
CA ALA A 2 33.34 -45.13 -36.28
C ALA A 2 31.89 -45.64 -36.41
N SER A 3 31.22 -45.78 -35.28
CA SER A 3 29.84 -46.22 -35.13
C SER A 3 28.84 -45.17 -35.61
N PRO A 4 27.79 -45.55 -36.37
CA PRO A 4 26.76 -44.63 -36.84
C PRO A 4 25.55 -44.64 -35.89
N GLU A 5 25.52 -43.77 -34.88
CA GLU A 5 24.32 -43.57 -34.03
C GLU A 5 24.03 -42.09 -33.68
N SER A 6 24.60 -41.11 -34.40
CA SER A 6 24.45 -39.69 -34.04
C SER A 6 23.71 -38.77 -35.02
N ASP A 7 23.21 -39.24 -36.18
CA ASP A 7 22.74 -38.32 -37.25
C ASP A 7 21.21 -38.23 -37.49
N ASP A 8 20.36 -39.07 -36.87
CA ASP A 8 18.93 -39.10 -37.23
C ASP A 8 18.02 -38.13 -36.45
N ASN A 9 18.45 -37.60 -35.30
CA ASN A 9 17.61 -36.67 -34.49
C ASN A 9 17.56 -35.23 -35.04
N ASP A 10 18.45 -34.83 -35.95
CA ASP A 10 18.55 -33.45 -36.46
C ASP A 10 17.62 -33.13 -37.65
N THR A 11 16.96 -34.14 -38.24
CA THR A 11 16.18 -33.97 -39.48
C THR A 11 14.75 -33.46 -39.27
N LEU A 12 14.11 -33.77 -38.13
CA LEU A 12 12.75 -33.32 -37.82
C LEU A 12 12.69 -31.87 -37.30
N LEU A 13 13.72 -31.41 -36.58
CA LEU A 13 13.77 -30.05 -36.03
C LEU A 13 13.96 -28.97 -37.12
N THR A 14 14.48 -29.36 -38.28
CA THR A 14 14.71 -28.51 -39.46
C THR A 14 13.76 -28.83 -40.62
N LEU A 15 12.58 -29.39 -40.32
CA LEU A 15 11.59 -29.84 -41.30
C LEU A 15 11.23 -28.75 -42.32
N SER A 16 11.48 -29.05 -43.59
CA SER A 16 11.11 -28.24 -44.75
C SER A 16 9.89 -28.83 -45.46
N THR A 17 9.30 -28.07 -46.39
CA THR A 17 8.13 -28.49 -47.17
C THR A 17 8.40 -29.73 -48.02
N SER A 18 9.63 -29.92 -48.48
CA SER A 18 10.06 -31.07 -49.27
C SER A 18 10.48 -32.27 -48.41
N SER A 19 10.99 -32.06 -47.18
CA SER A 19 11.34 -33.16 -46.28
C SER A 19 10.11 -33.78 -45.59
N ARG A 20 9.08 -33.01 -45.26
CA ARG A 20 7.87 -33.54 -44.57
C ARG A 20 7.16 -34.67 -45.34
N GLU A 21 7.13 -34.61 -46.67
CA GLU A 21 6.54 -35.67 -47.50
C GLU A 21 7.35 -36.96 -47.47
N ARG A 22 8.68 -36.86 -47.33
CA ARG A 22 9.57 -38.00 -47.14
C ARG A 22 9.32 -38.67 -45.79
N HIS A 23 9.14 -37.88 -44.72
CA HIS A 23 8.80 -38.40 -43.39
C HIS A 23 7.44 -39.11 -43.38
N LEU A 24 6.44 -38.60 -44.11
CA LEU A 24 5.14 -39.28 -44.26
C LEU A 24 5.28 -40.64 -44.99
N LYS A 25 6.13 -40.70 -46.03
CA LYS A 25 6.43 -41.96 -46.72
C LYS A 25 7.12 -42.97 -45.80
N ILE A 26 8.09 -42.52 -45.00
CA ILE A 26 8.77 -43.36 -44.00
C ILE A 26 7.74 -43.95 -43.05
N PHE A 27 6.88 -43.11 -42.47
CA PHE A 27 5.85 -43.54 -41.51
C PHE A 27 4.95 -44.65 -42.07
N ARG A 28 4.54 -44.56 -43.33
CA ARG A 28 3.69 -45.58 -44.00
C ARG A 28 4.30 -46.98 -44.08
N HIS A 29 5.63 -47.09 -43.98
CA HIS A 29 6.35 -48.36 -44.15
C HIS A 29 6.86 -48.92 -42.82
N LEU A 30 6.53 -48.27 -41.69
CA LEU A 30 6.88 -48.74 -40.36
C LEU A 30 5.88 -49.79 -39.88
N ASP A 31 6.38 -50.79 -39.14
CA ASP A 31 5.54 -51.65 -38.31
C ASP A 31 4.91 -50.83 -37.16
N GLU A 32 3.92 -51.39 -36.45
CA GLU A 32 3.19 -50.63 -35.43
C GLU A 32 4.06 -50.13 -34.27
N GLU A 33 5.04 -50.92 -33.84
CA GLU A 33 5.91 -50.56 -32.73
C GLU A 33 6.82 -49.39 -33.10
N LYS A 34 7.44 -49.44 -34.30
CA LYS A 34 8.27 -48.33 -34.82
C LYS A 34 7.42 -47.13 -35.22
N ALA A 35 6.20 -47.33 -35.74
CA ALA A 35 5.29 -46.25 -36.05
C ALA A 35 4.93 -45.47 -34.78
N LYS A 36 4.69 -46.16 -33.66
CA LYS A 36 4.48 -45.56 -32.34
C LYS A 36 5.70 -44.75 -31.89
N GLU A 37 6.90 -45.32 -31.92
CA GLU A 37 8.13 -44.59 -31.55
C GLU A 37 8.35 -43.35 -32.41
N TYR A 38 8.11 -43.46 -33.72
CA TYR A 38 8.26 -42.36 -34.65
C TYR A 38 7.23 -41.26 -34.42
N TYR A 39 5.98 -41.63 -34.11
CA TYR A 39 4.93 -40.69 -33.73
C TYR A 39 5.31 -39.91 -32.47
N LEU A 40 5.86 -40.58 -31.45
CA LEU A 40 6.37 -39.93 -30.24
C LEU A 40 7.52 -38.95 -30.54
N LYS A 41 8.45 -39.31 -31.45
CA LYS A 41 9.50 -38.39 -31.92
C LYS A 41 8.94 -37.14 -32.62
N ILE A 42 7.86 -37.28 -33.40
CA ILE A 42 7.18 -36.14 -34.02
C ILE A 42 6.57 -35.23 -32.94
N LEU A 43 5.92 -35.79 -31.92
CA LEU A 43 5.37 -35.03 -30.79
C LEU A 43 6.47 -34.32 -29.97
N ASP A 44 7.60 -34.97 -29.74
CA ASP A 44 8.75 -34.32 -29.10
C ASP A 44 9.35 -33.21 -29.97
N SER A 45 9.36 -33.39 -31.29
CA SER A 45 9.76 -32.34 -32.23
C SER A 45 8.80 -31.14 -32.20
N VAL A 46 7.50 -31.36 -31.97
CA VAL A 46 6.52 -30.29 -31.74
C VAL A 46 6.88 -29.51 -30.48
N LYS A 47 7.24 -30.19 -29.37
CA LYS A 47 7.70 -29.51 -28.14
C LYS A 47 8.90 -28.61 -28.38
N TRP A 48 9.90 -29.11 -29.10
CA TRP A 48 11.09 -28.33 -29.44
C TRP A 48 10.75 -27.14 -30.33
N ALA A 49 9.91 -27.33 -31.35
CA ALA A 49 9.47 -26.24 -32.20
C ALA A 49 8.73 -25.13 -31.41
N ILE A 50 7.97 -25.51 -30.37
CA ILE A 50 7.34 -24.55 -29.45
C ILE A 50 8.38 -23.86 -28.57
N ARG A 51 9.32 -24.61 -27.98
CA ARG A 51 10.39 -24.08 -27.13
C ARG A 51 11.23 -23.01 -27.84
N ASP A 52 11.45 -23.18 -29.14
CA ASP A 52 12.27 -22.29 -29.96
C ASP A 52 11.45 -21.20 -30.71
N ASP A 53 10.13 -21.09 -30.46
CA ASP A 53 9.19 -20.21 -31.19
C ASP A 53 9.26 -20.41 -32.73
N ASN A 54 9.55 -21.63 -33.19
CA ASN A 54 9.77 -21.98 -34.59
C ASN A 54 8.47 -22.36 -35.31
N VAL A 55 7.72 -21.33 -35.72
CA VAL A 55 6.44 -21.47 -36.43
C VAL A 55 6.56 -22.26 -37.74
N ARG A 56 7.70 -22.17 -38.45
CA ARG A 56 7.89 -22.86 -39.73
C ARG A 56 7.95 -24.37 -39.55
N THR A 57 8.79 -24.83 -38.63
CA THR A 57 8.88 -26.26 -38.28
C THR A 57 7.55 -26.74 -37.73
N LEU A 58 6.91 -25.97 -36.85
CA LEU A 58 5.61 -26.32 -36.29
C LEU A 58 4.54 -26.50 -37.38
N LYS A 59 4.45 -25.59 -38.36
CA LYS A 59 3.53 -25.73 -39.52
C LYS A 59 3.74 -27.04 -40.29
N ASN A 60 4.99 -27.45 -40.49
CA ASN A 60 5.31 -28.67 -41.21
C ASN A 60 4.99 -29.92 -40.39
N LEU A 61 5.24 -29.89 -39.08
CA LEU A 61 4.86 -30.95 -38.14
C LEU A 61 3.33 -31.08 -38.04
N THR A 62 2.58 -29.97 -37.95
CA THR A 62 1.11 -29.97 -37.97
C THR A 62 0.58 -30.67 -39.21
N TRP A 63 1.14 -30.33 -40.38
CA TRP A 63 0.74 -30.97 -41.63
C TRP A 63 1.02 -32.47 -41.62
N LEU A 64 2.20 -32.88 -41.11
CA LEU A 64 2.57 -34.29 -41.02
C LEU A 64 1.61 -35.06 -40.11
N LEU A 65 1.32 -34.52 -38.92
CA LEU A 65 0.37 -35.11 -37.97
C LEU A 65 -1.04 -35.24 -38.55
N HIS A 66 -1.53 -34.21 -39.25
CA HIS A 66 -2.84 -34.25 -39.91
C HIS A 66 -2.96 -35.38 -40.94
N ASN A 67 -1.89 -35.61 -41.71
CA ASN A 67 -1.88 -36.70 -42.67
C ASN A 67 -1.75 -38.07 -41.99
N ILE A 68 -1.00 -38.18 -40.89
CA ILE A 68 -0.90 -39.43 -40.11
C ILE A 68 -2.26 -39.80 -39.50
N GLU A 69 -2.97 -38.82 -38.93
CA GLU A 69 -4.29 -39.07 -38.33
C GLU A 69 -5.30 -39.56 -39.37
N SER A 70 -5.28 -39.00 -40.59
CA SER A 70 -6.13 -39.49 -41.68
C SER A 70 -5.86 -40.94 -42.12
N MET A 71 -4.75 -41.55 -41.69
CA MET A 71 -4.33 -42.91 -42.06
C MET A 71 -4.55 -43.95 -40.96
N LYS A 72 -4.84 -43.55 -39.73
CA LYS A 72 -4.96 -44.44 -38.56
C LYS A 72 -6.33 -44.24 -37.91
N SER A 73 -6.88 -45.28 -37.28
CA SER A 73 -8.13 -45.11 -36.54
C SER A 73 -7.87 -44.33 -35.24
N GLU A 74 -8.87 -43.65 -34.72
CA GLU A 74 -8.78 -42.86 -33.48
C GLU A 74 -8.30 -43.74 -32.30
N ASN A 75 -8.74 -45.01 -32.25
CA ASN A 75 -8.29 -46.02 -31.29
C ASN A 75 -6.79 -46.36 -31.41
N ASP A 76 -6.23 -46.41 -32.62
CA ASP A 76 -4.81 -46.73 -32.83
C ASP A 76 -3.90 -45.60 -32.33
N LEU A 77 -4.34 -44.36 -32.52
CA LEU A 77 -3.62 -43.18 -32.05
C LEU A 77 -3.71 -43.05 -30.52
N GLN A 78 -4.86 -43.37 -29.93
CA GLN A 78 -5.01 -43.47 -28.47
C GLN A 78 -4.00 -44.49 -27.88
N ASN A 79 -3.85 -45.66 -28.51
CA ASN A 79 -2.89 -46.70 -28.11
C ASN A 79 -1.41 -46.25 -28.21
N TYR A 80 -1.10 -45.28 -29.09
CA TYR A 80 0.25 -44.71 -29.19
C TYR A 80 0.60 -43.82 -28.00
N LEU A 81 -0.41 -43.26 -27.33
CA LEU A 81 -0.25 -42.30 -26.23
C LEU A 81 -0.24 -42.97 -24.85
N ASP A 82 -0.79 -44.18 -24.73
CA ASP A 82 -1.08 -44.86 -23.45
C ASP A 82 0.13 -45.37 -22.64
N ARG A 83 1.37 -45.15 -23.12
CA ARG A 83 2.58 -45.48 -22.37
C ARG A 83 3.63 -44.41 -22.58
N ASN A 84 3.95 -43.70 -21.49
CA ASN A 84 4.97 -42.65 -21.33
C ASN A 84 4.46 -41.23 -21.65
N LYS A 85 4.17 -40.47 -20.57
CA LYS A 85 4.38 -39.02 -20.27
C LYS A 85 4.39 -37.92 -21.37
N ILE A 86 4.36 -38.25 -22.65
CA ILE A 86 4.48 -37.35 -23.79
C ILE A 86 3.09 -36.90 -24.26
N GLY A 87 1.99 -37.49 -23.76
CA GLY A 87 0.61 -37.15 -24.13
C GLY A 87 -0.13 -36.12 -23.26
N ASN A 88 0.42 -35.70 -22.11
CA ASN A 88 -0.30 -34.85 -21.13
C ASN A 88 0.18 -33.38 -21.08
N PHE A 89 0.88 -32.88 -22.10
CA PHE A 89 1.41 -31.51 -22.05
C PHE A 89 0.49 -30.52 -22.76
N ASN A 90 0.03 -29.52 -22.01
CA ASN A 90 -0.75 -28.42 -22.56
C ASN A 90 0.15 -27.54 -23.44
N LEU A 91 -0.01 -27.63 -24.78
CA LEU A 91 0.77 -26.86 -25.76
C LEU A 91 0.68 -25.35 -25.53
N VAL A 92 -0.48 -24.87 -25.09
CA VAL A 92 -0.74 -23.45 -24.79
C VAL A 92 0.07 -23.04 -23.56
N ALA A 93 0.08 -23.86 -22.51
CA ALA A 93 0.89 -23.62 -21.31
C ALA A 93 2.39 -23.65 -21.63
N LEU A 94 2.86 -24.61 -22.43
CA LEU A 94 4.26 -24.68 -22.87
C LEU A 94 4.66 -23.45 -23.69
N ALA A 95 3.82 -23.01 -24.64
CA ALA A 95 4.07 -21.81 -25.42
C ALA A 95 4.15 -20.57 -24.53
N CYS A 96 3.29 -20.45 -23.53
CA CYS A 96 3.34 -19.34 -22.55
C CYS A 96 4.60 -19.42 -21.68
N GLN A 97 4.94 -20.60 -21.16
CA GLN A 97 6.12 -20.85 -20.34
C GLN A 97 7.42 -20.49 -21.08
N LYS A 98 7.48 -20.79 -22.38
CA LYS A 98 8.64 -20.52 -23.25
C LYS A 98 8.56 -19.19 -23.99
N LYS A 99 7.57 -18.36 -23.69
CA LYS A 99 7.38 -17.02 -24.25
C LYS A 99 7.20 -17.01 -25.79
N ALA A 100 6.67 -18.08 -26.36
CA ALA A 100 6.57 -18.33 -27.79
C ALA A 100 5.28 -17.72 -28.39
N ILE A 101 5.24 -16.39 -28.53
CA ILE A 101 4.06 -15.63 -28.99
C ILE A 101 3.62 -16.07 -30.39
N LYS A 102 4.55 -16.22 -31.34
CA LYS A 102 4.19 -16.49 -32.74
C LYS A 102 3.64 -17.90 -32.91
N VAL A 103 4.20 -18.84 -32.15
CA VAL A 103 3.68 -20.20 -32.03
C VAL A 103 2.26 -20.18 -31.43
N LEU A 104 2.04 -19.42 -30.37
CA LEU A 104 0.72 -19.29 -29.74
C LEU A 104 -0.33 -18.74 -30.73
N GLU A 105 0.02 -17.70 -31.49
CA GLU A 105 -0.85 -17.16 -32.55
C GLU A 105 -1.18 -18.20 -33.62
N TYR A 106 -0.20 -19.04 -33.99
CA TYR A 106 -0.42 -20.12 -34.94
C TYR A 106 -1.32 -21.21 -34.39
N ILE A 107 -1.14 -21.62 -33.13
CA ILE A 107 -1.99 -22.63 -32.46
C ILE A 107 -3.47 -22.21 -32.51
N PHE A 108 -3.78 -20.93 -32.24
CA PHE A 108 -5.15 -20.41 -32.31
C PHE A 108 -5.63 -20.04 -33.73
N SER A 109 -4.81 -20.21 -34.76
CA SER A 109 -5.24 -20.00 -36.15
C SER A 109 -6.07 -21.18 -36.67
N ASP A 110 -6.87 -20.98 -37.72
CA ASP A 110 -7.71 -22.06 -38.28
C ASP A 110 -6.90 -23.30 -38.71
N LYS A 111 -5.64 -23.11 -39.11
CA LYS A 111 -4.73 -24.21 -39.48
C LYS A 111 -4.09 -24.88 -38.26
N GLY A 112 -3.94 -24.16 -37.15
CA GLY A 112 -3.39 -24.67 -35.89
C GLY A 112 -4.42 -25.30 -34.97
N LYS A 113 -5.72 -24.98 -35.13
CA LYS A 113 -6.84 -25.61 -34.41
C LYS A 113 -6.78 -27.14 -34.43
N PHE A 114 -6.19 -27.72 -35.48
CA PHE A 114 -5.91 -29.15 -35.54
C PHE A 114 -5.05 -29.64 -34.38
N LEU A 115 -3.91 -28.97 -34.09
CA LEU A 115 -3.03 -29.34 -32.96
C LEU A 115 -3.77 -29.24 -31.62
N TYR A 116 -4.64 -28.24 -31.50
CA TYR A 116 -5.47 -28.02 -30.33
C TYR A 116 -6.51 -29.15 -30.16
N LYS A 117 -7.24 -29.50 -31.23
CA LYS A 117 -8.26 -30.57 -31.23
C LYS A 117 -7.67 -31.97 -31.04
N LEU A 118 -6.55 -32.26 -31.70
CA LEU A 118 -5.82 -33.52 -31.56
C LEU A 118 -5.53 -33.83 -30.09
N MET A 119 -5.29 -32.81 -29.26
CA MET A 119 -5.02 -32.97 -27.84
C MET A 119 -6.27 -32.93 -26.94
N ILE A 120 -7.37 -32.32 -27.39
CA ILE A 120 -8.66 -32.37 -26.68
C ILE A 120 -9.23 -33.79 -26.68
N ASN A 121 -9.18 -34.50 -27.80
CA ASN A 121 -9.69 -35.89 -27.88
C ASN A 121 -8.88 -36.88 -27.02
N ILE A 122 -7.69 -36.48 -26.55
CA ILE A 122 -6.80 -37.28 -25.71
C ILE A 122 -7.13 -37.11 -24.20
N CYS A 123 -7.80 -36.02 -23.80
CA CYS A 123 -8.14 -35.73 -22.41
C CYS A 123 -9.65 -35.49 -22.22
N GLU A 124 -10.34 -36.39 -21.52
CA GLU A 124 -11.81 -36.42 -21.34
C GLU A 124 -12.41 -35.30 -20.43
N SER A 125 -12.08 -34.00 -20.57
CA SER A 125 -12.79 -32.99 -19.74
C SER A 125 -12.96 -31.57 -20.31
N ASP A 126 -14.13 -30.98 -20.06
CA ASP A 126 -14.57 -29.63 -20.44
C ASP A 126 -13.88 -28.45 -19.70
N ARG A 127 -12.74 -28.64 -19.00
CA ARG A 127 -12.13 -27.63 -18.09
C ARG A 127 -10.72 -27.12 -18.45
N PHE A 128 -10.43 -26.98 -19.74
CA PHE A 128 -9.08 -26.68 -20.29
C PHE A 128 -8.39 -25.38 -19.83
N HIS A 129 -9.12 -24.36 -19.35
CA HIS A 129 -8.52 -23.04 -19.06
C HIS A 129 -7.72 -23.00 -17.76
N SER A 130 -8.02 -23.91 -16.82
CA SER A 130 -7.40 -23.99 -15.49
C SER A 130 -6.51 -25.22 -15.29
N ASP A 131 -6.28 -26.00 -16.35
CA ASP A 131 -5.50 -27.24 -16.23
C ASP A 131 -4.03 -26.91 -15.96
N ASN A 132 -3.56 -27.46 -14.84
CA ASN A 132 -2.19 -27.33 -14.39
C ASN A 132 -1.28 -28.32 -15.10
N ASP A 133 -0.05 -27.90 -15.40
CA ASP A 133 0.99 -28.76 -15.94
C ASP A 133 1.69 -29.59 -14.83
N GLU A 134 2.78 -30.27 -15.20
CA GLU A 134 3.61 -31.08 -14.29
C GLU A 134 4.29 -30.28 -13.17
N TYR A 135 4.27 -28.95 -13.26
CA TYR A 135 4.75 -28.01 -12.25
C TYR A 135 3.59 -27.34 -11.51
N SER A 136 2.38 -27.88 -11.61
CA SER A 136 1.18 -27.37 -10.94
C SER A 136 0.78 -25.93 -11.35
N HIS A 137 1.15 -25.48 -12.55
CA HIS A 137 0.78 -24.15 -13.07
C HIS A 137 0.06 -24.23 -14.41
N ASN A 138 -0.84 -23.28 -14.69
CA ASN A 138 -1.56 -23.22 -15.96
C ASN A 138 -0.99 -22.15 -16.92
N ALA A 139 -1.58 -22.08 -18.11
CA ALA A 139 -1.14 -21.14 -19.15
C ALA A 139 -1.32 -19.66 -18.77
N PHE A 140 -2.35 -19.31 -17.98
CA PHE A 140 -2.56 -17.92 -17.53
C PHE A 140 -1.49 -17.50 -16.53
N TYR A 141 -1.10 -18.40 -15.61
CA TYR A 141 0.05 -18.20 -14.72
C TYR A 141 1.31 -17.83 -15.51
N TYR A 142 1.64 -18.65 -16.51
CA TYR A 142 2.82 -18.42 -17.34
C TYR A 142 2.73 -17.16 -18.20
N ALA A 143 1.55 -16.86 -18.76
CA ALA A 143 1.33 -15.66 -19.55
C ALA A 143 1.55 -14.39 -18.71
N ILE A 144 1.00 -14.32 -17.50
CA ILE A 144 1.20 -13.18 -16.59
C ILE A 144 2.67 -13.11 -16.15
N ARG A 145 3.25 -14.23 -15.69
CA ARG A 145 4.65 -14.33 -15.24
C ARG A 145 5.66 -13.93 -16.31
N SER A 146 5.32 -14.14 -17.59
CA SER A 146 6.20 -13.80 -18.71
C SER A 146 6.46 -12.30 -18.87
N ASN A 147 5.56 -11.45 -18.34
CA ASN A 147 5.49 -10.01 -18.58
C ASN A 147 5.28 -9.60 -20.05
N LEU A 148 4.80 -10.51 -20.90
CA LEU A 148 4.44 -10.24 -22.29
C LEU A 148 2.92 -10.13 -22.43
N VAL A 149 2.39 -8.91 -22.45
CA VAL A 149 0.93 -8.66 -22.57
C VAL A 149 0.33 -9.37 -23.78
N GLY A 150 1.08 -9.46 -24.89
CA GLY A 150 0.65 -10.16 -26.09
C GLY A 150 0.27 -11.64 -25.87
N LEU A 151 0.95 -12.35 -24.96
CA LEU A 151 0.57 -13.74 -24.63
C LEU A 151 -0.79 -13.76 -23.95
N LEU A 152 -0.95 -12.96 -22.88
CA LEU A 152 -2.20 -12.92 -22.13
C LEU A 152 -3.36 -12.40 -22.96
N SER A 153 -3.15 -11.41 -23.84
CA SER A 153 -4.19 -10.92 -24.74
C SER A 153 -4.65 -11.98 -25.73
N ILE A 154 -3.73 -12.79 -26.27
CA ILE A 154 -4.11 -13.92 -27.13
C ILE A 154 -4.97 -14.92 -26.37
N LEU A 155 -4.63 -15.25 -25.12
CA LEU A 155 -5.44 -16.16 -24.30
C LEU A 155 -6.84 -15.58 -24.06
N VAL A 156 -6.92 -14.32 -23.62
CA VAL A 156 -8.19 -13.62 -23.33
C VAL A 156 -9.07 -13.50 -24.57
N ASP A 157 -8.49 -13.13 -25.72
CA ASP A 157 -9.26 -12.80 -26.93
C ASP A 157 -9.58 -14.01 -27.81
N LYS A 158 -8.73 -15.05 -27.79
CA LYS A 158 -8.84 -16.20 -28.73
C LYS A 158 -9.10 -17.55 -28.07
N TRP A 159 -8.74 -17.73 -26.80
CA TRP A 159 -8.90 -19.03 -26.15
C TRP A 159 -10.24 -19.18 -25.44
N CYS A 160 -10.78 -18.09 -24.91
CA CYS A 160 -12.06 -18.10 -24.22
C CYS A 160 -13.17 -17.66 -25.19
N GLU A 161 -14.20 -18.49 -25.37
CA GLU A 161 -15.43 -18.07 -26.03
C GLU A 161 -16.19 -17.07 -25.14
N VAL A 162 -16.86 -16.10 -25.77
CA VAL A 162 -17.50 -14.93 -25.12
C VAL A 162 -18.53 -15.31 -24.03
N GLU A 163 -19.03 -16.55 -24.04
CA GLU A 163 -20.06 -17.04 -23.11
C GLU A 163 -19.55 -17.36 -21.69
N ASN A 164 -18.23 -17.42 -21.45
CA ASN A 164 -17.63 -17.82 -20.16
C ASN A 164 -16.90 -16.69 -19.40
N SER A 165 -17.44 -15.47 -19.39
CA SER A 165 -16.77 -14.27 -18.81
C SER A 165 -16.45 -14.38 -17.30
N GLU A 166 -17.32 -15.01 -16.50
CA GLU A 166 -17.09 -15.20 -15.05
C GLU A 166 -15.94 -16.18 -14.76
N GLN A 167 -15.83 -17.26 -15.54
CA GLN A 167 -14.73 -18.21 -15.40
C GLN A 167 -13.38 -17.58 -15.78
N LEU A 168 -13.37 -16.74 -16.82
CA LEU A 168 -12.18 -16.01 -17.24
C LEU A 168 -11.73 -14.99 -16.18
N GLU A 169 -12.67 -14.27 -15.58
CA GLU A 169 -12.44 -13.36 -14.46
C GLU A 169 -11.78 -14.09 -13.27
N ASP A 170 -12.35 -15.23 -12.87
CA ASP A 170 -11.87 -16.05 -11.75
C ASP A 170 -10.44 -16.57 -12.01
N VAL A 171 -10.17 -17.13 -13.19
CA VAL A 171 -8.84 -17.67 -13.55
C VAL A 171 -7.79 -16.55 -13.55
N ILE A 172 -8.04 -15.42 -14.25
CA ILE A 172 -7.07 -14.32 -14.30
C ILE A 172 -6.78 -13.77 -12.89
N SER A 173 -7.82 -13.58 -12.08
CA SER A 173 -7.67 -13.03 -10.73
C SER A 173 -6.89 -13.97 -9.83
N LYS A 174 -7.17 -15.29 -9.90
CA LYS A 174 -6.48 -16.33 -9.14
C LYS A 174 -5.01 -16.43 -9.50
N GLU A 175 -4.67 -16.55 -10.79
CA GLU A 175 -3.28 -16.69 -11.22
C GLU A 175 -2.45 -15.43 -10.93
N TYR A 176 -3.06 -14.25 -11.10
CA TYR A 176 -2.44 -13.00 -10.70
C TYR A 176 -2.19 -12.96 -9.20
N LYS A 177 -3.15 -13.39 -8.38
CA LYS A 177 -3.01 -13.44 -6.93
C LYS A 177 -1.91 -14.42 -6.50
N GLU A 178 -1.84 -15.60 -7.12
CA GLU A 178 -0.78 -16.57 -6.85
C GLU A 178 0.62 -15.99 -7.09
N LEU A 179 0.85 -15.32 -8.23
CA LEU A 179 2.12 -14.65 -8.52
C LEU A 179 2.48 -13.59 -7.48
N LYS A 180 1.48 -12.84 -7.00
CA LYS A 180 1.65 -11.84 -5.94
C LYS A 180 2.00 -12.47 -4.59
N LEU A 181 1.40 -13.60 -4.24
CA LEU A 181 1.72 -14.34 -3.00
C LEU A 181 3.17 -14.83 -3.02
N ARG A 182 3.67 -15.22 -4.19
CA ARG A 182 5.07 -15.65 -4.39
C ARG A 182 6.04 -14.48 -4.55
N ARG A 183 5.55 -13.23 -4.59
CA ARG A 183 6.33 -12.01 -4.86
C ARG A 183 7.15 -12.09 -6.15
N VAL A 184 6.63 -12.80 -7.15
CA VAL A 184 7.22 -12.88 -8.48
C VAL A 184 7.04 -11.53 -9.17
N TYR A 185 8.08 -11.06 -9.87
CA TYR A 185 8.06 -9.75 -10.51
C TYR A 185 7.04 -9.71 -11.66
N VAL A 186 6.04 -8.83 -11.52
CA VAL A 186 5.10 -8.48 -12.57
C VAL A 186 5.30 -7.00 -12.92
N THR A 187 5.53 -6.72 -14.20
CA THR A 187 5.73 -5.38 -14.74
C THR A 187 4.48 -4.53 -14.56
N ASN A 188 4.65 -3.20 -14.42
CA ASN A 188 3.53 -2.27 -14.38
C ASN A 188 2.59 -2.40 -15.58
N GLU A 189 3.12 -2.73 -16.76
CA GLU A 189 2.35 -2.97 -17.97
C GLU A 189 1.38 -4.16 -17.83
N MET A 190 1.90 -5.31 -17.42
CA MET A 190 1.11 -6.52 -17.23
C MET A 190 0.08 -6.34 -16.11
N GLU A 191 0.48 -5.71 -15.00
CA GLU A 191 -0.46 -5.42 -13.92
C GLU A 191 -1.59 -4.50 -14.35
N PHE A 192 -1.28 -3.46 -15.13
CA PHE A 192 -2.28 -2.55 -15.68
C PHE A 192 -3.26 -3.30 -16.59
N TYR A 193 -2.76 -4.16 -17.49
CA TYR A 193 -3.60 -4.95 -18.38
C TYR A 193 -4.55 -5.88 -17.59
N VAL A 194 -4.03 -6.62 -16.61
CA VAL A 194 -4.82 -7.50 -15.75
C VAL A 194 -5.91 -6.71 -15.02
N HIS A 195 -5.55 -5.62 -14.33
CA HIS A 195 -6.53 -4.82 -13.60
C HIS A 195 -7.55 -4.14 -14.51
N ASN A 196 -7.17 -3.72 -15.72
CA ASN A 196 -8.10 -3.14 -16.68
C ASN A 196 -9.13 -4.18 -17.14
N LYS A 197 -8.69 -5.41 -17.44
CA LYS A 197 -9.61 -6.50 -17.81
C LYS A 197 -10.57 -6.88 -16.67
N ILE A 198 -10.07 -6.98 -15.43
CA ILE A 198 -10.95 -7.22 -14.28
C ILE A 198 -11.88 -6.03 -14.04
N LEU A 199 -11.41 -4.79 -14.21
CA LEU A 199 -12.27 -3.60 -14.12
C LEU A 199 -13.42 -3.64 -15.13
N ASP A 200 -13.16 -4.05 -16.37
CA ASP A 200 -14.19 -4.19 -17.40
C ASP A 200 -15.31 -5.16 -16.99
N PHE A 201 -14.98 -6.27 -16.31
CA PHE A 201 -15.97 -7.22 -15.78
C PHE A 201 -16.79 -6.67 -14.59
N HIS A 202 -16.24 -5.75 -13.81
CA HIS A 202 -16.84 -5.27 -12.56
C HIS A 202 -17.45 -3.87 -12.62
N PHE A 203 -17.16 -3.08 -13.67
CA PHE A 203 -17.52 -1.66 -13.67
C PHE A 203 -19.03 -1.43 -13.67
N PHE A 204 -19.79 -2.22 -14.43
CA PHE A 204 -21.25 -2.17 -14.47
C PHE A 204 -21.86 -3.48 -13.99
N GLN A 205 -23.04 -3.37 -13.37
CA GLN A 205 -23.83 -4.53 -12.99
C GLN A 205 -24.53 -5.14 -14.22
N ASP A 206 -24.46 -6.48 -14.36
CA ASP A 206 -25.20 -7.20 -15.40
C ASP A 206 -26.72 -7.07 -15.19
N ASN A 207 -27.46 -6.88 -16.29
CA ASN A 207 -28.92 -6.69 -16.27
C ASN A 207 -29.69 -7.97 -15.85
N ALA A 208 -29.03 -9.13 -15.78
CA ALA A 208 -29.64 -10.40 -15.41
C ALA A 208 -29.45 -10.70 -13.90
N ASN A 209 -30.57 -10.87 -13.18
CA ASN A 209 -30.68 -11.29 -11.77
C ASN A 209 -30.48 -10.25 -10.66
N SER A 210 -31.14 -9.08 -10.78
CA SER A 210 -31.16 -8.02 -9.77
C SER A 210 -32.02 -8.31 -8.50
N SER A 211 -32.35 -9.57 -8.18
CA SER A 211 -33.23 -9.92 -7.04
C SER A 211 -32.57 -10.73 -5.92
N LYS A 212 -31.35 -11.23 -6.09
CA LYS A 212 -30.63 -11.89 -4.98
C LYS A 212 -30.02 -10.81 -4.08
N GLY A 213 -30.48 -10.73 -2.83
CA GLY A 213 -29.81 -9.90 -1.80
C GLY A 213 -28.33 -10.28 -1.68
N SER A 214 -27.50 -9.45 -1.04
CA SER A 214 -26.04 -9.63 -0.93
C SER A 214 -25.57 -10.93 -0.23
N GLY A 215 -26.51 -11.78 0.20
CA GLY A 215 -26.26 -13.05 0.89
C GLY A 215 -26.17 -12.92 2.41
N ASN A 216 -26.39 -11.73 2.98
CA ASN A 216 -26.03 -11.45 4.37
C ASN A 216 -27.01 -12.09 5.35
N THR A 217 -26.64 -13.25 5.87
CA THR A 217 -27.37 -13.93 6.93
C THR A 217 -26.61 -13.84 8.25
N TRP A 218 -27.32 -13.94 9.37
CA TRP A 218 -26.69 -14.06 10.68
C TRP A 218 -25.72 -15.26 10.75
N ARG A 219 -26.05 -16.37 10.07
CA ARG A 219 -25.17 -17.54 9.95
C ARG A 219 -23.81 -17.16 9.36
N TYR A 220 -23.77 -16.37 8.29
CA TYR A 220 -22.52 -15.93 7.69
C TYR A 220 -21.76 -14.93 8.57
N ILE A 221 -22.46 -14.03 9.27
CA ILE A 221 -21.81 -13.15 10.25
C ILE A 221 -21.13 -13.99 11.34
N LYS A 222 -21.83 -14.99 11.88
CA LYS A 222 -21.29 -15.90 12.89
C LYS A 222 -20.08 -16.68 12.38
N GLN A 223 -20.16 -17.28 11.20
CA GLN A 223 -19.03 -18.00 10.59
C GLN A 223 -17.83 -17.08 10.38
N ARG A 224 -18.05 -15.83 9.96
CA ARG A 224 -16.98 -14.84 9.80
C ARG A 224 -16.34 -14.48 11.15
N ILE A 225 -17.11 -14.36 12.23
CA ILE A 225 -16.57 -14.16 13.58
C ILE A 225 -15.74 -15.37 14.01
N GLU A 226 -16.22 -16.60 13.76
CA GLU A 226 -15.49 -17.84 14.06
C GLU A 226 -14.14 -17.91 13.31
N MET A 227 -14.09 -17.45 12.05
CA MET A 227 -12.85 -17.34 11.27
C MET A 227 -11.88 -16.33 11.88
N VAL A 228 -12.36 -15.14 12.27
CA VAL A 228 -11.55 -14.13 12.97
C VAL A 228 -10.96 -14.68 14.26
N HIS A 229 -11.79 -15.35 15.08
CA HIS A 229 -11.34 -15.96 16.33
C HIS A 229 -10.25 -17.00 16.10
N ARG A 230 -10.46 -17.90 15.13
CA ARG A 230 -9.51 -18.96 14.78
C ARG A 230 -8.14 -18.41 14.35
N ASP A 231 -8.13 -17.37 13.53
CA ASP A 231 -6.87 -16.81 13.03
C ASP A 231 -6.15 -15.94 14.05
N ILE A 232 -6.88 -15.23 14.91
CA ILE A 232 -6.26 -14.52 16.05
C ILE A 232 -5.58 -15.53 17.00
N ASP A 233 -6.24 -16.64 17.32
CA ASP A 233 -5.68 -17.71 18.15
C ASP A 233 -4.43 -18.34 17.51
N PHE A 234 -4.48 -18.60 16.20
CA PHE A 234 -3.33 -19.10 15.45
C PHE A 234 -2.15 -18.13 15.51
N LEU A 235 -2.38 -16.83 15.25
CA LEU A 235 -1.36 -15.79 15.27
C LEU A 235 -0.72 -15.68 16.65
N LYS A 236 -1.53 -15.72 17.72
CA LYS A 236 -1.05 -15.70 19.10
C LYS A 236 -0.18 -16.93 19.40
N THR A 237 -0.66 -18.12 19.06
CA THR A 237 0.00 -19.38 19.41
C THR A 237 1.33 -19.57 18.68
N HIS A 238 1.41 -19.22 17.40
CA HIS A 238 2.58 -19.52 16.56
C HIS A 238 3.58 -18.36 16.46
N TYR A 239 3.13 -17.11 16.64
CA TYR A 239 3.96 -15.91 16.41
C TYR A 239 4.19 -15.07 17.67
N TRP A 240 3.89 -15.58 18.87
CA TRP A 240 4.25 -14.86 20.10
C TRP A 240 5.75 -14.56 20.19
N ASP A 241 6.59 -15.57 19.94
CA ASP A 241 8.05 -15.48 20.00
C ASP A 241 8.74 -15.67 18.63
N THR A 242 7.96 -15.85 17.55
CA THR A 242 8.46 -16.01 16.17
C THR A 242 8.23 -14.73 15.36
N ASP A 243 9.21 -14.28 14.58
CA ASP A 243 9.05 -13.08 13.76
C ASP A 243 7.99 -13.24 12.67
N PRO A 244 7.29 -12.16 12.27
CA PRO A 244 6.32 -12.20 11.17
C PRO A 244 6.99 -12.66 9.87
N ASP A 245 6.41 -13.69 9.26
CA ASP A 245 6.71 -14.22 7.92
C ASP A 245 5.52 -13.98 6.96
N ASP A 246 5.55 -14.55 5.75
CA ASP A 246 4.43 -14.41 4.79
C ASP A 246 3.12 -15.02 5.34
N LYS A 247 3.19 -16.12 6.09
CA LYS A 247 2.01 -16.78 6.66
C LYS A 247 1.35 -15.94 7.75
N PHE A 248 2.16 -15.29 8.61
CA PHE A 248 1.67 -14.29 9.56
C PHE A 248 0.92 -13.18 8.82
N LEU A 249 1.53 -12.61 7.78
CA LEU A 249 0.94 -11.50 7.04
C LEU A 249 -0.39 -11.91 6.41
N LEU A 250 -0.46 -13.08 5.75
CA LEU A 250 -1.70 -13.55 5.12
C LEU A 250 -2.84 -13.70 6.13
N LYS A 251 -2.57 -14.26 7.31
CA LYS A 251 -3.59 -14.38 8.37
C LYS A 251 -3.96 -13.03 8.98
N ALA A 252 -2.98 -12.16 9.24
CA ALA A 252 -3.23 -10.83 9.75
C ALA A 252 -4.08 -9.99 8.78
N GLU A 253 -3.76 -10.02 7.48
CA GLU A 253 -4.55 -9.36 6.44
C GLU A 253 -5.97 -9.93 6.36
N PHE A 254 -6.11 -11.25 6.46
CA PHE A 254 -7.41 -11.90 6.45
C PHE A 254 -8.27 -11.50 7.67
N VAL A 255 -7.68 -11.45 8.87
CA VAL A 255 -8.34 -10.92 10.06
C VAL A 255 -8.77 -9.46 9.84
N ALA A 256 -7.89 -8.61 9.32
CA ALA A 256 -8.19 -7.20 9.08
C ALA A 256 -9.35 -7.01 8.08
N LYS A 257 -9.35 -7.76 6.96
CA LYS A 257 -10.45 -7.75 5.98
C LYS A 257 -11.77 -8.21 6.60
N ASN A 258 -11.76 -9.26 7.41
CA ASN A 258 -12.97 -9.75 8.07
C ASN A 258 -13.49 -8.77 9.11
N ILE A 259 -12.63 -8.12 9.89
CA ILE A 259 -13.00 -7.04 10.82
C ILE A 259 -13.62 -5.86 10.06
N HIS A 260 -13.04 -5.47 8.92
CA HIS A 260 -13.59 -4.40 8.07
C HIS A 260 -15.02 -4.69 7.59
N VAL A 261 -15.29 -5.93 7.17
CA VAL A 261 -16.64 -6.35 6.79
C VAL A 261 -17.55 -6.38 8.02
N LEU A 262 -17.12 -7.02 9.11
CA LEU A 262 -17.91 -7.18 10.34
C LEU A 262 -18.32 -5.85 10.96
N LYS A 263 -17.44 -4.85 11.04
CA LYS A 263 -17.81 -3.54 11.59
C LYS A 263 -18.92 -2.87 10.78
N SER A 264 -18.97 -3.08 9.46
CA SER A 264 -20.07 -2.58 8.62
C SER A 264 -21.39 -3.33 8.85
N LEU A 265 -21.33 -4.63 9.17
CA LEU A 265 -22.49 -5.49 9.41
C LEU A 265 -23.01 -5.41 10.86
N LEU A 266 -22.16 -4.99 11.80
CA LEU A 266 -22.43 -4.94 13.24
C LEU A 266 -22.32 -3.51 13.79
N LYS A 267 -22.77 -2.50 13.02
CA LYS A 267 -22.77 -1.10 13.47
C LYS A 267 -23.46 -0.89 14.81
N SER A 268 -24.42 -1.73 15.17
CA SER A 268 -25.12 -1.72 16.46
C SER A 268 -24.26 -2.06 17.67
N THR A 269 -23.00 -2.48 17.48
CA THR A 269 -22.05 -2.83 18.56
C THR A 269 -20.90 -1.83 18.71
N TYR A 270 -20.90 -0.72 17.97
CA TYR A 270 -19.87 0.35 18.08
C TYR A 270 -19.81 1.02 19.45
N ASP A 271 -20.86 0.90 20.26
CA ASP A 271 -20.92 1.34 21.65
C ASP A 271 -20.29 0.34 22.64
N ARG A 272 -19.96 -0.88 22.20
CA ARG A 272 -19.46 -1.98 23.04
C ARG A 272 -18.12 -2.55 22.61
N LEU A 273 -17.72 -2.36 21.35
CA LEU A 273 -16.48 -2.93 20.78
C LEU A 273 -15.59 -1.87 20.12
N PRO A 274 -14.26 -1.95 20.28
CA PRO A 274 -13.28 -1.02 19.71
C PRO A 274 -12.94 -1.34 18.24
N TRP A 275 -13.94 -1.30 17.34
CA TRP A 275 -13.79 -1.73 15.94
C TRP A 275 -12.72 -0.96 15.17
N GLU A 276 -12.76 0.37 15.22
CA GLU A 276 -11.82 1.21 14.47
C GLU A 276 -10.40 1.11 15.03
N GLU A 277 -10.27 0.98 16.35
CA GLU A 277 -8.98 0.89 17.03
C GLU A 277 -8.24 -0.40 16.67
N ILE A 278 -8.94 -1.53 16.73
CA ILE A 278 -8.36 -2.85 16.45
C ILE A 278 -8.01 -3.00 14.96
N GLU A 279 -8.91 -2.61 14.06
CA GLU A 279 -8.63 -2.64 12.62
C GLU A 279 -7.42 -1.78 12.30
N PHE A 280 -7.39 -0.53 12.79
CA PHE A 280 -6.30 0.40 12.50
C PHE A 280 -4.97 -0.09 13.04
N ILE A 281 -4.91 -0.56 14.29
CA ILE A 281 -3.68 -1.08 14.87
C ILE A 281 -3.15 -2.27 14.08
N LEU A 282 -4.02 -3.22 13.72
CA LEU A 282 -3.62 -4.38 12.93
C LEU A 282 -3.10 -3.95 11.56
N VAL A 283 -3.78 -3.02 10.91
CA VAL A 283 -3.41 -2.46 9.61
C VAL A 283 -2.06 -1.74 9.67
N ILE A 284 -1.82 -0.89 10.67
CA ILE A 284 -0.55 -0.19 10.81
C ILE A 284 0.57 -1.19 11.14
N PHE A 285 0.29 -2.23 11.93
CA PHE A 285 1.26 -3.29 12.17
C PHE A 285 1.66 -4.01 10.88
N ILE A 286 0.68 -4.41 10.06
CA ILE A 286 0.90 -5.04 8.74
C ILE A 286 1.70 -4.10 7.84
N LEU A 287 1.35 -2.81 7.79
CA LEU A 287 2.06 -1.79 7.01
C LEU A 287 3.54 -1.73 7.41
N CYS A 288 3.83 -1.66 8.70
CA CYS A 288 5.20 -1.66 9.20
C CYS A 288 5.92 -2.94 8.78
N CYS A 289 5.26 -4.11 8.86
CA CYS A 289 5.86 -5.39 8.48
C CYS A 289 6.19 -5.50 6.99
N LYS A 290 5.38 -4.89 6.12
CA LYS A 290 5.62 -4.81 4.68
C LYS A 290 6.68 -3.77 4.30
N ASN A 291 6.66 -2.60 4.95
CA ASN A 291 7.53 -1.47 4.62
C ASN A 291 8.68 -1.32 5.62
N ARG A 292 9.49 -2.37 5.78
CA ARG A 292 10.65 -2.36 6.70
C ARG A 292 11.71 -1.31 6.33
N SER A 293 11.74 -0.87 5.07
CA SER A 293 12.61 0.16 4.52
C SER A 293 12.12 1.60 4.72
N GLN A 294 11.04 1.85 5.49
CA GLN A 294 10.52 3.19 5.79
C GLN A 294 10.65 3.56 7.27
N THR A 295 10.64 4.86 7.59
CA THR A 295 10.73 5.39 8.97
C THR A 295 9.51 5.01 9.81
N ASN A 296 9.67 4.06 10.74
CA ASN A 296 8.56 3.54 11.55
C ASN A 296 8.73 3.75 13.08
N LEU A 297 9.69 4.57 13.52
CA LEU A 297 10.06 4.69 14.95
C LEU A 297 8.88 4.89 15.91
N VAL A 298 7.94 5.79 15.59
CA VAL A 298 6.76 6.06 16.43
C VAL A 298 5.82 4.87 16.46
N TYR A 299 5.57 4.23 15.32
CA TYR A 299 4.75 3.03 15.29
C TYR A 299 5.39 1.91 16.11
N ASN A 300 6.72 1.77 16.04
CA ASN A 300 7.45 0.70 16.73
C ASN A 300 7.54 0.91 18.25
N SER A 301 7.69 2.16 18.71
CA SER A 301 7.75 2.49 20.14
C SER A 301 6.43 2.23 20.86
N VAL A 302 5.33 2.32 20.11
CA VAL A 302 3.98 2.16 20.64
C VAL A 302 3.49 0.73 20.42
N LEU A 303 3.65 0.19 19.22
CA LEU A 303 3.00 -1.03 18.76
C LEU A 303 4.01 -2.13 18.37
N ASN A 304 4.50 -2.85 19.37
CA ASN A 304 5.25 -4.08 19.12
C ASN A 304 4.31 -5.28 18.85
N LYS A 305 4.88 -6.36 18.29
CA LYS A 305 4.14 -7.58 17.94
C LYS A 305 3.35 -8.16 19.12
N LYS A 306 3.95 -8.22 20.32
CA LYS A 306 3.29 -8.79 21.51
C LYS A 306 2.09 -7.96 21.94
N LYS A 307 2.18 -6.64 21.87
CA LYS A 307 1.03 -5.73 22.11
C LYS A 307 -0.07 -5.93 21.08
N ALA A 308 0.26 -5.91 19.79
CA ALA A 308 -0.70 -6.14 18.71
C ALA A 308 -1.48 -7.46 18.90
N LEU A 309 -0.76 -8.56 19.20
CA LEU A 309 -1.38 -9.86 19.46
C LEU A 309 -2.24 -9.88 20.73
N SER A 310 -1.84 -9.20 21.80
CA SER A 310 -2.64 -9.11 23.03
C SER A 310 -3.91 -8.27 22.85
N TYR A 311 -3.87 -7.22 22.03
CA TYR A 311 -5.06 -6.44 21.68
C TYR A 311 -6.03 -7.24 20.83
N LEU A 312 -5.53 -7.98 19.84
CA LEU A 312 -6.35 -8.90 19.05
C LEU A 312 -7.01 -9.98 19.92
N GLU A 313 -6.26 -10.58 20.85
CA GLU A 313 -6.79 -11.58 21.78
C GLU A 313 -7.91 -10.99 22.66
N SER A 314 -7.67 -9.83 23.26
CA SER A 314 -8.68 -9.12 24.07
C SER A 314 -9.92 -8.79 23.24
N PHE A 315 -9.74 -8.37 21.99
CA PHE A 315 -10.83 -8.11 21.06
C PHE A 315 -11.60 -9.37 20.69
N SER A 316 -10.90 -10.48 20.42
CA SER A 316 -11.51 -11.77 20.09
C SER A 316 -12.44 -12.25 21.22
N VAL A 317 -11.99 -12.14 22.48
CA VAL A 317 -12.80 -12.46 23.66
C VAL A 317 -14.03 -11.56 23.77
N ALA A 318 -13.87 -10.25 23.58
CA ALA A 318 -14.99 -9.31 23.64
C ALA A 318 -16.00 -9.53 22.50
N LEU A 319 -15.52 -9.81 21.28
CA LEU A 319 -16.33 -10.07 20.11
C LEU A 319 -17.17 -11.35 20.29
N ASP A 320 -16.56 -12.41 20.82
CA ASP A 320 -17.22 -13.69 21.10
C ASP A 320 -18.26 -13.55 22.23
N HIS A 321 -17.98 -12.74 23.27
CA HIS A 321 -18.98 -12.38 24.27
C HIS A 321 -20.18 -11.65 23.64
N GLU A 322 -19.93 -10.63 22.81
CA GLU A 322 -21.00 -9.90 22.11
C GLU A 322 -21.80 -10.79 21.16
N GLN A 323 -21.13 -11.69 20.43
CA GLN A 323 -21.80 -12.66 19.56
C GLN A 323 -22.83 -13.50 20.33
N ARG A 324 -22.54 -13.93 21.56
CA ARG A 324 -23.48 -14.70 22.40
C ARG A 324 -24.66 -13.85 22.88
N ASN A 325 -24.48 -12.54 23.03
CA ASN A 325 -25.49 -11.63 23.56
C ASN A 325 -26.44 -11.05 22.50
N LEU A 326 -26.07 -11.11 21.22
CA LEU A 326 -26.90 -10.63 20.12
C LEU A 326 -28.16 -11.50 19.97
N LYS A 327 -29.28 -11.04 20.56
CA LYS A 327 -30.59 -11.71 20.55
C LYS A 327 -31.36 -11.57 19.23
N THR A 328 -30.96 -10.66 18.33
CA THR A 328 -31.70 -10.34 17.11
C THR A 328 -31.02 -10.90 15.86
N PHE A 329 -31.71 -11.77 15.13
CA PHE A 329 -31.25 -12.35 13.85
C PHE A 329 -31.43 -11.40 12.64
N ASP A 330 -31.97 -10.19 12.86
CA ASP A 330 -32.18 -9.21 11.80
C ASP A 330 -30.89 -8.45 11.49
N VAL A 331 -30.20 -8.92 10.44
CA VAL A 331 -28.95 -8.34 9.93
C VAL A 331 -29.10 -6.87 9.54
N ILE A 332 -30.29 -6.44 9.09
CA ILE A 332 -30.53 -5.04 8.70
C ILE A 332 -30.53 -4.13 9.94
N GLN A 333 -31.04 -4.62 11.08
CA GLN A 333 -30.99 -3.88 12.34
C GLN A 333 -29.56 -3.82 12.89
N LEU A 334 -28.79 -4.89 12.76
CA LEU A 334 -27.38 -4.92 13.20
C LEU A 334 -26.49 -3.96 12.42
N ALA A 335 -26.76 -3.79 11.12
CA ALA A 335 -26.05 -2.84 10.26
C ALA A 335 -26.43 -1.36 10.48
N LYS A 336 -27.32 -1.06 11.44
CA LYS A 336 -27.71 0.31 11.83
C LYS A 336 -27.09 0.68 13.18
N PRO A 337 -26.71 1.96 13.39
CA PRO A 337 -26.21 2.42 14.69
C PRO A 337 -27.23 2.18 15.82
N SER A 338 -26.74 1.93 17.04
CA SER A 338 -27.59 1.74 18.23
C SER A 338 -28.29 3.05 18.61
N GLY A 339 -29.57 3.18 18.21
CA GLY A 339 -30.44 4.31 18.57
C GLY A 339 -30.26 5.58 17.72
N ARG A 340 -31.27 6.47 17.75
CA ARG A 340 -31.29 7.76 17.02
C ARG A 340 -30.43 8.85 17.68
N ALA A 341 -29.80 8.59 18.84
CA ALA A 341 -29.00 9.58 19.56
C ALA A 341 -27.54 9.54 19.07
N LYS A 342 -26.96 10.71 18.81
CA LYS A 342 -25.55 10.84 18.41
C LYS A 342 -24.65 10.43 19.58
N LEU A 343 -24.09 9.22 19.51
CA LEU A 343 -23.17 8.69 20.51
C LEU A 343 -21.90 9.57 20.59
N ILE A 344 -21.49 9.91 21.81
CA ILE A 344 -20.28 10.72 22.07
C ILE A 344 -19.12 9.75 22.30
N ARG A 345 -18.08 9.84 21.46
CA ARG A 345 -16.93 8.92 21.44
C ARG A 345 -16.30 8.73 22.83
N GLU A 346 -16.00 9.81 23.55
CA GLU A 346 -15.41 9.72 24.89
C GLU A 346 -16.26 8.93 25.89
N LYS A 347 -17.59 9.03 25.82
CA LYS A 347 -18.50 8.28 26.70
C LYS A 347 -18.47 6.79 26.38
N VAL A 348 -18.49 6.47 25.08
CA VAL A 348 -18.38 5.10 24.59
C VAL A 348 -17.03 4.48 24.99
N ILE A 349 -15.91 5.19 24.80
CA ILE A 349 -14.59 4.71 25.23
C ILE A 349 -14.59 4.40 26.73
N LYS A 350 -15.09 5.32 27.56
CA LYS A 350 -15.19 5.11 29.02
C LYS A 350 -16.00 3.87 29.36
N GLU A 351 -17.12 3.65 28.69
CA GLU A 351 -17.98 2.47 28.90
C GLU A 351 -17.29 1.18 28.46
N ILE A 352 -16.67 1.16 27.27
CA ILE A 352 -15.92 0.01 26.76
C ILE A 352 -14.78 -0.34 27.72
N THR A 353 -13.97 0.63 28.14
CA THR A 353 -12.84 0.38 29.07
C THR A 353 -13.29 -0.01 30.48
N LYS A 354 -14.51 0.37 30.88
CA LYS A 354 -15.10 -0.07 32.15
C LYS A 354 -15.48 -1.55 32.10
N ASN A 355 -16.03 -2.00 30.97
CA ASN A 355 -16.41 -3.40 30.78
C ASN A 355 -15.20 -4.29 30.46
N TYR A 356 -14.22 -3.75 29.74
CA TYR A 356 -13.00 -4.43 29.31
C TYR A 356 -11.76 -3.57 29.63
N PRO A 357 -11.21 -3.64 30.86
CA PRO A 357 -10.06 -2.83 31.26
C PRO A 357 -8.80 -3.03 30.41
N SER A 358 -8.66 -4.20 29.77
CA SER A 358 -7.55 -4.48 28.84
C SER A 358 -7.49 -3.54 27.65
N PHE A 359 -8.60 -2.88 27.28
CA PHE A 359 -8.61 -1.90 26.19
C PHE A 359 -8.11 -0.50 26.60
N GLN A 360 -7.83 -0.24 27.88
CA GLN A 360 -7.33 1.07 28.29
C GLN A 360 -5.98 1.41 27.62
N GLU A 361 -5.05 0.45 27.61
CA GLU A 361 -3.76 0.62 26.92
C GLU A 361 -3.95 0.72 25.41
N LEU A 362 -4.85 -0.09 24.83
CA LEU A 362 -5.21 -0.05 23.41
C LEU A 362 -5.60 1.38 22.97
N TYR A 363 -6.47 2.06 23.70
CA TYR A 363 -6.92 3.41 23.32
C TYR A 363 -5.80 4.46 23.41
N ILE A 364 -4.88 4.33 24.38
CA ILE A 364 -3.73 5.24 24.54
C ILE A 364 -2.74 5.04 23.38
N ASP A 365 -2.40 3.79 23.11
CA ASP A 365 -1.47 3.43 22.03
C ASP A 365 -2.06 3.78 20.67
N TYR A 366 -3.35 3.49 20.46
CA TYR A 366 -4.09 3.87 19.28
C TYR A 366 -4.09 5.38 19.04
N GLU A 367 -4.38 6.19 20.05
CA GLU A 367 -4.39 7.66 19.92
C GLU A 367 -3.05 8.19 19.39
N THR A 368 -1.94 7.71 19.95
CA THR A 368 -0.60 8.14 19.55
C THR A 368 -0.29 7.77 18.10
N VAL A 369 -0.54 6.52 17.72
CA VAL A 369 -0.27 5.98 16.37
C VAL A 369 -1.19 6.64 15.33
N ARG A 370 -2.48 6.80 15.65
CA ARG A 370 -3.49 7.41 14.79
C ARG A 370 -3.20 8.88 14.54
N ASP A 371 -2.84 9.62 15.58
CA ASP A 371 -2.55 11.05 15.45
C ASP A 371 -1.31 11.28 14.60
N PHE A 372 -0.24 10.51 14.85
CA PHE A 372 0.98 10.56 14.05
C PHE A 372 0.69 10.24 12.57
N TYR A 373 -0.01 9.14 12.26
CA TYR A 373 -0.40 8.77 10.90
C TYR A 373 -1.24 9.85 10.21
N SER A 374 -2.20 10.44 10.92
CA SER A 374 -3.06 11.51 10.38
C SER A 374 -2.26 12.78 10.09
N LEU A 375 -1.34 13.17 10.96
CA LEU A 375 -0.48 14.35 10.76
C LEU A 375 0.49 14.14 9.59
N GLU A 376 1.14 12.97 9.48
CA GLU A 376 2.00 12.64 8.35
C GLU A 376 1.23 12.68 7.02
N THR A 377 0.02 12.11 7.03
CA THR A 377 -0.86 12.16 5.86
C THR A 377 -1.17 13.60 5.47
N VAL A 378 -1.66 14.41 6.40
CA VAL A 378 -2.02 15.81 6.09
C VAL A 378 -0.80 16.58 5.60
N LYS A 379 0.35 16.43 6.26
CA LYS A 379 1.63 17.04 5.88
C LYS A 379 1.96 16.77 4.41
N ASN A 380 1.88 15.51 3.95
CA ASN A 380 2.20 15.16 2.57
C ASN A 380 1.34 15.91 1.53
N TYR A 381 0.05 16.12 1.83
CA TYR A 381 -0.86 16.88 0.97
C TYR A 381 -0.60 18.39 1.03
N LEU A 382 -0.26 18.92 2.22
CA LEU A 382 0.04 20.35 2.39
C LEU A 382 1.39 20.72 1.78
N ASP A 383 2.41 19.87 1.90
CA ASP A 383 3.73 20.06 1.27
C ASP A 383 3.58 20.25 -0.25
N LEU A 384 2.79 19.39 -0.89
CA LEU A 384 2.51 19.52 -2.33
C LEU A 384 1.68 20.77 -2.63
N ALA A 385 0.65 21.06 -1.83
CA ALA A 385 -0.17 22.26 -2.02
C ALA A 385 0.64 23.56 -1.91
N VAL A 386 1.72 23.60 -1.13
CA VAL A 386 2.61 24.77 -1.02
C VAL A 386 3.55 24.89 -2.22
N SER A 387 3.95 23.79 -2.84
CA SER A 387 4.94 23.80 -3.94
C SER A 387 4.34 24.07 -5.32
N VAL A 388 3.05 23.76 -5.55
CA VAL A 388 2.40 23.89 -6.87
C VAL A 388 2.10 25.33 -7.30
N GLY A 389 2.09 25.59 -8.61
CA GLY A 389 1.69 26.87 -9.19
C GLY A 389 0.17 27.03 -9.26
N VAL A 390 -0.40 28.04 -8.58
CA VAL A 390 -1.87 28.27 -8.54
C VAL A 390 -2.41 29.16 -9.66
N THR A 391 -1.56 29.58 -10.60
CA THR A 391 -2.00 30.31 -11.81
C THR A 391 -2.83 29.41 -12.73
N GLU A 392 -2.50 28.13 -12.75
CA GLU A 392 -3.18 27.09 -13.50
C GLU A 392 -4.27 26.43 -12.65
N LYS A 393 -5.23 25.76 -13.31
CA LYS A 393 -6.41 25.20 -12.64
C LYS A 393 -6.03 23.95 -11.83
N GLU A 394 -5.03 23.23 -12.30
CA GLU A 394 -4.42 22.04 -11.73
C GLU A 394 -3.90 22.33 -10.34
N GLY A 395 -3.03 23.33 -10.18
CA GLY A 395 -2.53 23.74 -8.87
C GLY A 395 -3.64 24.24 -7.92
N GLN A 396 -4.70 24.84 -8.44
CA GLN A 396 -5.87 25.21 -7.62
C GLN A 396 -6.62 23.96 -7.11
N LEU A 397 -6.78 22.92 -7.95
CA LEU A 397 -7.40 21.65 -7.56
C LEU A 397 -6.57 20.90 -6.51
N VAL A 398 -5.24 20.96 -6.59
CA VAL A 398 -4.32 20.41 -5.57
C VAL A 398 -4.56 21.08 -4.22
N VAL A 399 -4.63 22.42 -4.19
CA VAL A 399 -4.91 23.17 -2.95
C VAL A 399 -6.28 22.78 -2.36
N ILE A 400 -7.31 22.65 -3.20
CA ILE A 400 -8.65 22.22 -2.76
C ILE A 400 -8.62 20.81 -2.18
N ARG A 401 -7.91 19.89 -2.84
CA ARG A 401 -7.77 18.50 -2.38
C ARG A 401 -7.07 18.45 -1.03
N ALA A 402 -5.99 19.22 -0.85
CA ALA A 402 -5.27 19.29 0.41
C ALA A 402 -6.14 19.81 1.57
N LEU A 403 -6.95 20.84 1.33
CA LEU A 403 -7.91 21.34 2.33
C LEU A 403 -8.99 20.30 2.69
N GLN A 404 -9.50 19.56 1.72
CA GLN A 404 -10.49 18.50 1.95
C GLN A 404 -9.91 17.36 2.79
N VAL A 405 -8.67 16.92 2.49
CA VAL A 405 -7.97 15.89 3.27
C VAL A 405 -7.68 16.39 4.69
N MET A 406 -7.16 17.60 4.85
CA MET A 406 -6.93 18.20 6.16
C MET A 406 -8.21 18.23 7.01
N GLY A 407 -9.32 18.70 6.44
CA GLY A 407 -10.60 18.74 7.16
C GLY A 407 -11.09 17.34 7.58
N GLU A 408 -10.89 16.32 6.74
CA GLU A 408 -11.26 14.94 7.05
C GLU A 408 -10.47 14.41 8.25
N HIS A 409 -9.16 14.69 8.29
CA HIS A 409 -8.30 14.25 9.37
C HIS A 409 -8.52 15.02 10.69
N LEU A 410 -9.21 16.15 10.70
CA LEU A 410 -9.66 16.82 11.93
C LEU A 410 -10.86 16.13 12.61
N LYS A 411 -11.40 15.02 12.08
CA LYS A 411 -12.51 14.29 12.70
C LYS A 411 -12.05 13.39 13.84
N ASN A 412 -12.85 13.35 14.92
CA ASN A 412 -12.74 12.38 16.01
C ASN A 412 -14.10 11.71 16.30
N THR A 413 -14.73 11.12 15.27
CA THR A 413 -16.03 10.44 15.45
C THR A 413 -15.83 8.95 15.79
N LEU A 414 -16.91 8.24 16.17
CA LEU A 414 -16.85 6.80 16.41
C LEU A 414 -16.48 5.99 15.16
N GLU A 415 -17.04 6.35 14.00
CA GLU A 415 -16.83 5.64 12.72
C GLU A 415 -15.69 6.23 11.88
N SER A 416 -15.16 7.40 12.24
CA SER A 416 -14.01 8.03 11.57
C SER A 416 -13.13 8.78 12.56
N PRO A 417 -12.50 8.07 13.52
CA PRO A 417 -11.49 8.63 14.40
C PRO A 417 -10.19 8.89 13.63
N LYS A 418 -9.77 10.16 13.51
CA LYS A 418 -8.54 10.57 12.80
C LYS A 418 -7.55 11.31 13.70
N LEU A 419 -7.84 12.54 14.13
CA LEU A 419 -7.04 13.24 15.14
C LEU A 419 -7.78 13.23 16.48
N SER A 420 -7.06 13.08 17.59
CA SER A 420 -7.62 13.32 18.92
C SER A 420 -8.10 14.75 19.04
N ASP A 421 -9.03 15.00 19.96
CA ASP A 421 -9.45 16.36 20.25
C ASP A 421 -8.29 17.20 20.78
N SER A 422 -7.36 16.62 21.56
CA SER A 422 -6.16 17.30 22.07
C SER A 422 -5.20 17.70 20.94
N THR A 423 -4.86 16.79 20.03
CA THR A 423 -3.97 17.10 18.88
C THR A 423 -4.65 18.02 17.87
N ALA A 424 -5.95 17.81 17.62
CA ALA A 424 -6.72 18.72 16.77
C ALA A 424 -6.78 20.11 17.39
N GLU A 425 -6.97 20.24 18.70
CA GLU A 425 -6.92 21.52 19.41
C GLU A 425 -5.54 22.16 19.33
N LEU A 426 -4.45 21.41 19.51
CA LEU A 426 -3.09 21.93 19.33
C LEU A 426 -2.84 22.45 17.91
N LEU A 427 -3.31 21.71 16.89
CA LEU A 427 -3.20 22.12 15.49
C LEU A 427 -4.08 23.35 15.18
N LEU A 428 -5.29 23.39 15.75
CA LEU A 428 -6.27 24.46 15.57
C LEU A 428 -5.99 25.66 16.46
N TYR A 429 -5.15 25.55 17.48
CA TYR A 429 -4.80 26.65 18.38
C TYR A 429 -4.21 27.83 17.61
N ASN A 430 -3.41 27.55 16.58
CA ASN A 430 -2.85 28.54 15.67
C ASN A 430 -3.88 29.06 14.64
N MET A 431 -5.14 28.61 14.70
CA MET A 431 -6.22 28.96 13.77
C MET A 431 -7.41 29.62 14.48
N HIS A 432 -7.89 30.75 13.94
CA HIS A 432 -9.08 31.42 14.48
C HIS A 432 -10.35 30.53 14.43
N PHE A 433 -11.29 30.67 15.37
CA PHE A 433 -12.52 29.85 15.42
C PHE A 433 -13.31 29.84 14.08
N SER A 434 -13.41 30.99 13.41
CA SER A 434 -14.06 31.06 12.09
C SER A 434 -13.34 30.20 11.05
N THR A 435 -12.02 30.08 11.14
CA THR A 435 -11.20 29.25 10.25
C THR A 435 -11.53 27.78 10.39
N ARG A 436 -11.59 27.30 11.62
CA ARG A 436 -11.99 25.93 11.96
C ARG A 436 -13.35 25.59 11.34
N GLN A 437 -14.34 26.47 11.50
CA GLN A 437 -15.67 26.24 10.94
C GLN A 437 -15.67 26.21 9.41
N VAL A 438 -14.89 27.08 8.76
CA VAL A 438 -14.76 27.07 7.31
C VAL A 438 -14.10 25.78 6.80
N ILE A 439 -13.01 25.32 7.41
CA ILE A 439 -12.34 24.07 7.03
C ILE A 439 -13.28 22.87 7.18
N ILE A 440 -14.02 22.82 8.29
CA ILE A 440 -15.02 21.77 8.54
C ILE A 440 -16.12 21.79 7.46
N ASN A 441 -16.69 22.97 7.20
CA ASN A 441 -17.74 23.12 6.19
C ASN A 441 -17.23 22.81 4.77
N LEU A 442 -16.00 23.21 4.45
CA LEU A 442 -15.34 22.93 3.18
C LEU A 442 -15.21 21.42 2.98
N ARG A 443 -14.69 20.69 3.96
CA ARG A 443 -14.61 19.24 3.89
C ARG A 443 -15.97 18.61 3.59
N ASP A 444 -16.99 18.91 4.41
CA ASP A 444 -18.31 18.28 4.26
C ASP A 444 -18.86 18.53 2.85
N SER A 445 -18.73 19.77 2.38
CA SER A 445 -19.14 20.17 1.02
C SER A 445 -18.35 19.54 -0.13
N LEU A 446 -17.13 19.07 0.14
CA LEU A 446 -16.23 18.51 -0.87
C LEU A 446 -16.24 16.97 -0.87
N SER A 447 -16.76 16.34 0.19
CA SER A 447 -16.77 14.89 0.42
C SER A 447 -18.13 14.23 0.21
N HIS A 448 -19.24 14.97 0.33
CA HIS A 448 -20.60 14.43 0.20
C HIS A 448 -21.47 15.26 -0.76
N GLU A 449 -22.52 14.65 -1.30
CA GLU A 449 -23.54 15.36 -2.07
C GLU A 449 -24.73 15.66 -1.13
N PHE A 450 -24.72 16.84 -0.51
CA PHE A 450 -25.92 17.40 0.13
C PHE A 450 -26.45 18.58 -0.69
N GLU A 451 -27.79 18.74 -0.72
CA GLU A 451 -28.51 19.71 -1.56
C GLU A 451 -28.05 21.18 -1.37
N ASP A 452 -27.46 21.53 -0.23
CA ASP A 452 -26.94 22.87 0.09
C ASP A 452 -25.43 23.07 -0.26
N GLU A 453 -24.68 22.00 -0.54
CA GLU A 453 -23.21 22.00 -0.59
C GLU A 453 -22.60 22.20 -2.00
N ASN A 454 -23.35 21.88 -3.06
CA ASN A 454 -22.96 22.14 -4.45
C ASN A 454 -22.67 23.63 -4.72
N PHE A 455 -23.28 24.53 -3.94
CA PHE A 455 -23.03 25.96 -3.98
C PHE A 455 -21.60 26.31 -3.58
N ILE A 456 -21.10 25.75 -2.48
CA ILE A 456 -19.79 26.08 -1.90
C ILE A 456 -18.67 25.66 -2.86
N ARG A 457 -18.78 24.47 -3.45
CA ARG A 457 -17.83 23.95 -4.44
C ARG A 457 -17.75 24.84 -5.68
N THR A 458 -18.92 25.20 -6.25
CA THR A 458 -19.00 26.12 -7.40
C THR A 458 -18.45 27.51 -7.07
N VAL A 459 -18.59 27.97 -5.83
CA VAL A 459 -18.06 29.26 -5.38
C VAL A 459 -16.54 29.24 -5.29
N ILE A 460 -15.92 28.16 -4.82
CA ILE A 460 -14.45 28.02 -4.74
C ILE A 460 -13.84 27.94 -6.12
N GLU A 461 -14.41 27.13 -7.02
CA GLU A 461 -13.94 26.98 -8.40
C GLU A 461 -13.96 28.29 -9.20
N LYS A 462 -14.78 29.27 -8.80
CA LYS A 462 -14.88 30.60 -9.43
C LYS A 462 -13.99 31.66 -8.79
N LYS A 463 -13.19 31.32 -7.77
CA LYS A 463 -12.29 32.29 -7.12
C LYS A 463 -11.06 32.57 -8.00
N PRO A 464 -10.53 33.82 -7.97
CA PRO A 464 -9.33 34.16 -8.74
C PRO A 464 -8.08 33.50 -8.15
N TYR A 465 -7.04 33.28 -8.95
CA TYR A 465 -5.77 32.67 -8.50
C TYR A 465 -5.15 33.34 -7.25
N LYS A 466 -5.35 34.66 -7.08
CA LYS A 466 -4.90 35.42 -5.90
C LYS A 466 -5.49 34.90 -4.58
N PHE A 467 -6.71 34.36 -4.62
CA PHE A 467 -7.33 33.69 -3.47
C PHE A 467 -6.50 32.47 -3.08
N PHE A 468 -6.19 31.58 -4.03
CA PHE A 468 -5.41 30.37 -3.79
C PHE A 468 -3.97 30.68 -3.35
N LYS A 469 -3.36 31.75 -3.85
CA LYS A 469 -2.04 32.21 -3.37
C LYS A 469 -2.07 32.61 -1.89
N ASN A 470 -3.14 33.26 -1.43
CA ASN A 470 -3.31 33.54 0.00
C ASN A 470 -3.52 32.24 0.79
N VAL A 471 -4.32 31.30 0.27
CA VAL A 471 -4.51 29.97 0.87
C VAL A 471 -3.19 29.22 1.05
N GLN A 472 -2.31 29.19 0.04
CA GLN A 472 -0.99 28.55 0.14
C GLN A 472 -0.11 29.17 1.23
N SER A 473 -0.10 30.50 1.33
CA SER A 473 0.66 31.20 2.39
C SER A 473 0.19 30.79 3.78
N ASP A 474 -1.10 30.51 3.95
CA ASP A 474 -1.67 30.08 5.23
C ASP A 474 -1.51 28.57 5.46
N ILE A 475 -1.60 27.74 4.40
CA ILE A 475 -1.27 26.31 4.45
C ILE A 475 0.17 26.11 4.91
N SER A 476 1.12 26.91 4.42
CA SER A 476 2.53 26.84 4.85
C SER A 476 2.67 26.99 6.37
N LYS A 477 1.93 27.90 7.00
CA LYS A 477 1.95 28.07 8.47
C LYS A 477 1.37 26.84 9.17
N ILE A 478 0.26 26.30 8.68
CA ILE A 478 -0.34 25.07 9.23
C ILE A 478 0.65 23.90 9.13
N ASN A 479 1.35 23.81 8.00
CA ASN A 479 2.34 22.77 7.76
C ASN A 479 3.53 22.86 8.74
N ASP A 480 3.99 24.08 9.04
CA ASP A 480 5.02 24.29 10.07
C ASP A 480 4.54 23.84 11.46
N ALA A 481 3.28 24.13 11.83
CA ALA A 481 2.71 23.66 13.08
C ALA A 481 2.61 22.12 13.16
N ILE A 482 2.24 21.46 12.04
CA ILE A 482 2.24 20.00 11.94
C ILE A 482 3.65 19.44 12.17
N ASN A 483 4.68 20.04 11.57
CA ASN A 483 6.06 19.62 11.77
C ASN A 483 6.47 19.70 13.24
N ASP A 484 6.13 20.79 13.93
CA ASP A 484 6.44 20.96 15.35
C ASP A 484 5.76 19.88 16.22
N ILE A 485 4.49 19.55 15.94
CA ILE A 485 3.76 18.48 16.64
C ILE A 485 4.39 17.10 16.34
N LEU A 486 4.73 16.82 15.09
CA LEU A 486 5.38 15.56 14.70
C LEU A 486 6.73 15.38 15.41
N TYR A 487 7.56 16.42 15.50
CA TYR A 487 8.83 16.36 16.25
C TYR A 487 8.62 16.13 17.75
N LYS A 488 7.56 16.73 18.33
CA LYS A 488 7.20 16.46 19.74
C LYS A 488 6.90 14.98 19.95
N ILE A 489 6.03 14.39 19.11
CA ILE A 489 5.66 12.96 19.19
C ILE A 489 6.92 12.10 19.03
N LYS A 490 7.70 12.32 17.96
CA LYS A 490 8.95 11.59 17.70
C LYS A 490 9.94 11.67 18.87
N SER A 491 10.06 12.84 19.51
CA SER A 491 10.95 13.05 20.67
C SER A 491 10.47 12.31 21.93
N ILE A 492 9.18 12.35 22.25
CA ILE A 492 8.60 11.61 23.38
C ILE A 492 8.82 10.11 23.21
N GLU A 493 8.49 9.59 22.03
CA GLU A 493 8.61 8.16 21.72
C GLU A 493 10.07 7.68 21.69
N SER A 494 10.99 8.49 21.16
CA SER A 494 12.43 8.17 21.24
C SER A 494 12.91 8.03 22.68
N LYS A 495 12.42 8.87 23.61
CA LYS A 495 12.77 8.79 25.04
C LYS A 495 12.19 7.54 25.69
N LYS A 496 10.96 7.16 25.34
CA LYS A 496 10.33 5.93 25.83
C LYS A 496 11.15 4.71 25.43
N ILE A 497 11.52 4.60 24.15
CA ILE A 497 12.40 3.53 23.65
C ILE A 497 13.72 3.51 24.42
N MET A 498 14.41 4.64 24.56
CA MET A 498 15.69 4.68 25.29
C MET A 498 15.55 4.20 26.74
N LYS A 499 14.46 4.57 27.43
CA LYS A 499 14.17 4.11 28.79
C LYS A 499 13.97 2.60 28.83
N GLU A 500 13.21 2.05 27.88
CA GLU A 500 12.98 0.62 27.74
C GLU A 500 14.27 -0.14 27.44
N VAL A 501 15.10 0.32 26.50
CA VAL A 501 16.41 -0.27 26.23
C VAL A 501 17.33 -0.22 27.46
N GLY A 502 17.29 0.86 28.23
CA GLY A 502 18.03 1.00 29.48
C GLY A 502 17.65 -0.04 30.54
N SER A 503 16.45 -0.61 30.43
CA SER A 503 15.92 -1.66 31.33
C SER A 503 16.16 -3.09 30.83
N CYS A 504 16.50 -3.27 29.55
CA CYS A 504 16.76 -4.57 28.95
C CYS A 504 17.93 -5.31 29.64
N LYS A 505 17.79 -6.62 29.83
CA LYS A 505 18.81 -7.45 30.47
C LYS A 505 19.69 -8.13 29.45
N HIS A 506 19.12 -8.56 28.33
CA HIS A 506 19.76 -9.30 27.26
C HIS A 506 19.68 -8.52 25.93
N LEU A 507 20.59 -8.83 25.00
CA LEU A 507 20.56 -8.25 23.65
C LEU A 507 19.28 -8.61 22.90
N LYS A 508 18.77 -9.83 23.13
CA LYS A 508 17.51 -10.27 22.51
C LYS A 508 16.33 -9.40 22.93
N ASP A 509 16.35 -8.84 24.14
CA ASP A 509 15.30 -7.90 24.59
C ASP A 509 15.33 -6.62 23.76
N VAL A 510 16.54 -6.15 23.42
CA VAL A 510 16.75 -4.95 22.60
C VAL A 510 16.35 -5.23 21.14
N GLU A 511 16.76 -6.37 20.59
CA GLU A 511 16.33 -6.84 19.27
C GLU A 511 14.80 -6.95 19.20
N ASN A 512 14.16 -7.53 20.21
CA ASN A 512 12.69 -7.64 20.27
C ASN A 512 12.01 -6.27 20.40
N LEU A 513 12.65 -5.30 21.05
CA LEU A 513 12.13 -3.94 21.22
C LEU A 513 12.09 -3.18 19.89
N PHE A 514 13.17 -3.28 19.10
CA PHE A 514 13.23 -2.70 17.76
C PHE A 514 12.45 -3.55 16.74
N GLY A 515 12.33 -4.85 16.99
CA GLY A 515 11.58 -5.80 16.19
C GLY A 515 12.07 -5.87 14.73
N PRO A 516 11.21 -6.28 13.79
CA PRO A 516 11.53 -6.31 12.35
C PRO A 516 11.75 -4.92 11.72
N PHE A 517 11.78 -3.84 12.51
CA PHE A 517 11.72 -2.46 12.05
C PHE A 517 12.99 -1.65 12.33
N GLN A 518 14.04 -2.34 12.78
CA GLN A 518 15.39 -1.84 13.05
C GLN A 518 16.06 -1.11 11.86
N PHE A 519 15.63 -1.42 10.64
CA PHE A 519 16.23 -0.94 9.38
C PHE A 519 16.00 0.55 9.07
N SER A 520 15.13 1.21 9.85
CA SER A 520 14.67 2.57 9.53
C SER A 520 15.35 3.70 10.30
N ILE A 521 16.20 3.38 11.28
CA ILE A 521 16.81 4.40 12.16
C ILE A 521 17.76 5.31 11.38
N HIS A 522 18.52 4.78 10.42
CA HIS A 522 19.38 5.59 9.56
C HIS A 522 18.58 6.59 8.70
N LEU A 523 17.40 6.20 8.21
CA LEU A 523 16.54 7.06 7.40
C LEU A 523 16.04 8.27 8.19
N LEU A 524 15.80 8.11 9.50
CA LEU A 524 15.46 9.23 10.38
C LEU A 524 16.60 10.23 10.52
N ILE A 525 17.85 9.75 10.59
CA ILE A 525 19.02 10.64 10.64
C ILE A 525 19.11 11.45 9.35
N GLU A 526 18.87 10.83 8.19
CA GLU A 526 18.81 11.56 6.92
C GLU A 526 17.64 12.54 6.84
N GLU A 527 16.45 12.13 7.30
CA GLU A 527 15.25 12.99 7.34
C GLU A 527 15.55 14.28 8.13
N ILE A 528 16.12 14.14 9.33
CA ILE A 528 16.47 15.26 10.21
C ILE A 528 17.55 16.15 9.58
N LYS A 529 18.58 15.56 8.95
CA LYS A 529 19.64 16.32 8.27
C LYS A 529 19.13 17.16 7.11
N LYS A 530 18.05 16.71 6.45
CA LYS A 530 17.43 17.41 5.32
C LYS A 530 16.46 18.52 5.76
N THR A 531 16.03 18.54 7.03
CA THR A 531 15.07 19.53 7.55
C THR A 531 15.75 20.82 8.02
N ASN A 532 15.96 21.77 7.09
CA ASN A 532 16.30 23.16 7.41
C ASN A 532 15.03 24.01 7.44
N SER A 533 14.36 24.13 8.58
CA SER A 533 13.28 25.11 8.76
C SER A 533 13.31 25.77 10.13
N GLU A 534 13.22 27.11 10.18
CA GLU A 534 12.87 27.81 11.41
C GLU A 534 11.43 27.46 11.78
N SER A 535 11.16 27.05 13.03
CA SER A 535 9.79 26.71 13.46
C SER A 535 8.86 27.91 13.40
N LEU A 536 7.55 27.67 13.21
CA LEU A 536 6.53 28.72 13.15
C LEU A 536 6.58 29.59 14.41
N ILE A 537 6.67 28.94 15.56
CA ILE A 537 6.72 29.63 16.86
C ILE A 537 7.96 30.54 16.91
N LYS A 538 9.13 30.11 16.42
CA LYS A 538 10.33 30.97 16.36
C LYS A 538 10.10 32.20 15.48
N ARG A 539 9.37 32.05 14.36
CA ARG A 539 9.04 33.14 13.44
C ARG A 539 8.08 34.15 14.04
N ASP A 540 7.05 33.70 14.74
CA ASP A 540 6.04 34.57 15.35
C ASP A 540 6.54 35.25 16.62
N ILE A 541 7.35 34.55 17.42
CA ILE A 541 8.12 35.19 18.49
C ILE A 541 9.01 36.28 17.90
N GLY A 542 9.70 36.02 16.79
CA GLY A 542 10.56 37.01 16.12
C GLY A 542 9.77 38.27 15.69
N LYS A 543 8.57 38.10 15.12
CA LYS A 543 7.68 39.23 14.77
C LYS A 543 7.17 39.98 16.00
N LEU A 544 6.75 39.25 17.04
CA LEU A 544 6.29 39.86 18.29
C LEU A 544 7.42 40.67 18.93
N GLU A 545 8.63 40.12 18.97
CA GLU A 545 9.84 40.79 19.45
C GLU A 545 10.16 42.04 18.62
N GLU A 546 10.05 41.98 17.28
CA GLU A 546 10.25 43.14 16.41
C GLU A 546 9.22 44.25 16.68
N LEU A 547 7.94 43.89 16.78
CA LEU A 547 6.86 44.82 17.09
C LEU A 547 7.03 45.45 18.48
N LEU A 548 7.36 44.66 19.49
CA LEU A 548 7.63 45.12 20.85
C LEU A 548 8.89 45.99 20.93
N SER A 549 9.93 45.66 20.17
CA SER A 549 11.15 46.46 20.08
C SER A 549 10.90 47.79 19.36
N SER A 550 10.04 47.81 18.35
CA SER A 550 9.55 49.04 17.72
C SER A 550 8.75 49.89 18.70
N LEU A 551 7.78 49.29 19.41
CA LEU A 551 6.97 49.98 20.42
C LEU A 551 7.83 50.56 21.55
N SER A 552 8.79 49.77 22.06
CA SER A 552 9.73 50.20 23.08
C SER A 552 10.54 51.42 22.62
N ARG A 553 11.04 51.44 21.37
CA ARG A 553 11.80 52.59 20.83
C ARG A 553 10.96 53.87 20.73
N GLN A 554 9.66 53.77 20.48
CA GLN A 554 8.76 54.93 20.36
C GLN A 554 8.38 55.58 21.71
N ILE A 555 8.56 54.88 22.84
CA ILE A 555 8.24 55.39 24.17
C ILE A 555 9.52 55.92 24.82
N ILE A 556 9.72 57.24 24.82
CA ILE A 556 10.94 57.88 25.35
C ILE A 556 10.91 57.93 26.89
N ASP A 557 9.74 58.20 27.48
CA ASP A 557 9.53 58.38 28.92
C ASP A 557 8.89 57.14 29.60
N LYS A 558 9.54 55.97 29.52
CA LYS A 558 9.00 54.73 30.12
C LYS A 558 8.93 54.80 31.65
N THR A 559 7.80 54.38 32.25
CA THR A 559 7.68 54.21 33.71
C THR A 559 8.54 53.03 34.19
N SER A 560 8.81 52.97 35.50
CA SER A 560 9.52 51.84 36.11
C SER A 560 8.81 50.51 35.85
N ASP A 561 7.47 50.51 35.92
CA ASP A 561 6.64 49.32 35.65
C ASP A 561 6.68 48.90 34.18
N GLU A 562 6.63 49.85 33.23
CA GLU A 562 6.73 49.56 31.80
C GLU A 562 8.10 48.94 31.44
N LYS A 563 9.19 49.44 32.05
CA LYS A 563 10.54 48.88 31.87
C LYS A 563 10.60 47.42 32.35
N ILE A 564 10.07 47.14 33.53
CA ILE A 564 9.99 45.77 34.08
C ILE A 564 9.18 44.85 33.15
N LEU A 565 8.05 45.31 32.64
CA LEU A 565 7.21 44.52 31.73
C LEU A 565 7.92 44.23 30.41
N PHE A 566 8.57 45.21 29.77
CA PHE A 566 9.34 44.97 28.55
C PHE A 566 10.48 43.97 28.76
N GLU A 567 11.18 44.03 29.90
CA GLU A 567 12.28 43.11 30.22
C GLU A 567 11.77 41.69 30.53
N GLN A 568 10.66 41.56 31.27
CA GLN A 568 9.99 40.28 31.48
C GLN A 568 9.53 39.64 30.16
N ILE A 569 8.94 40.44 29.26
CA ILE A 569 8.52 39.94 27.95
C ILE A 569 9.72 39.46 27.14
N LYS A 570 10.81 40.25 27.10
CA LYS A 570 12.02 39.88 26.37
C LYS A 570 12.64 38.58 26.90
N ASN A 571 12.79 38.43 28.21
CA ASN A 571 13.35 37.22 28.82
C ASN A 571 12.49 35.99 28.53
N ASN A 572 11.17 36.12 28.61
CA ASN A 572 10.27 35.00 28.30
C ASN A 572 10.31 34.64 26.80
N ILE A 573 10.43 35.64 25.91
CA ILE A 573 10.60 35.45 24.47
C ILE A 573 11.88 34.66 24.16
N GLU A 574 13.01 35.00 24.80
CA GLU A 574 14.28 34.29 24.63
C GLU A 574 14.18 32.83 25.13
N GLN A 575 13.59 32.60 26.32
CA GLN A 575 13.39 31.26 26.87
C GLN A 575 12.55 30.35 25.96
N GLU A 576 11.49 30.87 25.35
CA GLU A 576 10.64 30.08 24.44
C GLU A 576 11.35 29.70 23.14
N LYS A 577 12.19 30.58 22.58
CA LYS A 577 13.00 30.25 21.41
C LYS A 577 14.00 29.12 21.70
N GLU A 578 14.61 29.11 22.88
CA GLU A 578 15.56 28.05 23.29
C GLU A 578 14.88 26.68 23.42
N LYS A 579 13.66 26.61 23.96
CA LYS A 579 12.93 25.34 24.14
C LYS A 579 12.71 24.60 22.83
N LEU A 580 12.32 25.30 21.76
CA LEU A 580 12.02 24.68 20.46
C LEU A 580 13.26 24.13 19.76
N PHE A 581 14.36 24.88 19.83
CA PHE A 581 15.66 24.43 19.34
C PHE A 581 16.10 23.17 20.12
N SER A 582 15.91 23.17 21.45
CA SER A 582 16.26 22.03 22.29
C SER A 582 15.47 20.76 21.95
N ILE A 583 14.17 20.82 21.62
CA ILE A 583 13.37 19.63 21.28
C ILE A 583 13.92 18.92 20.05
N ARG A 584 14.29 19.68 19.01
CA ARG A 584 14.90 19.14 17.78
C ARG A 584 16.29 18.55 18.02
N GLU A 585 17.15 19.26 18.76
CA GLU A 585 18.49 18.76 19.10
C GLU A 585 18.43 17.48 19.95
N ILE A 586 17.52 17.43 20.92
CA ILE A 586 17.26 16.23 21.72
C ILE A 586 16.81 15.07 20.83
N PHE A 587 15.88 15.31 19.90
CA PHE A 587 15.43 14.25 19.00
C PHE A 587 16.56 13.75 18.08
N LEU A 588 17.37 14.65 17.53
CA LEU A 588 18.54 14.28 16.73
C LEU A 588 19.54 13.46 17.55
N TYR A 589 19.88 13.93 18.75
CA TYR A 589 20.78 13.24 19.67
C TYR A 589 20.27 11.83 20.01
N ASN A 590 18.99 11.70 20.37
CA ASN A 590 18.38 10.40 20.69
C ASN A 590 18.42 9.45 19.48
N THR A 591 18.14 9.97 18.28
CA THR A 591 18.14 9.17 17.05
C THR A 591 19.54 8.66 16.73
N ILE A 592 20.58 9.51 16.87
CA ILE A 592 21.98 9.09 16.71
C ILE A 592 22.32 8.01 17.73
N ARG A 593 21.96 8.18 19.01
CA ARG A 593 22.23 7.19 20.05
C ARG A 593 21.52 5.86 19.81
N LEU A 594 20.26 5.88 19.40
CA LEU A 594 19.52 4.67 19.01
C LEU A 594 20.21 3.94 17.85
N SER A 595 20.72 4.68 16.86
CA SER A 595 21.47 4.11 15.74
C SER A 595 22.78 3.44 16.19
N GLU A 596 23.54 4.09 17.08
CA GLU A 596 24.79 3.54 17.62
C GLU A 596 24.53 2.28 18.44
N MET A 597 23.46 2.28 19.24
CA MET A 597 23.05 1.15 20.07
C MET A 597 22.63 -0.04 19.21
N TYR A 598 21.86 0.22 18.15
CA TYR A 598 21.45 -0.82 17.21
C TYR A 598 22.64 -1.43 16.47
N GLN A 599 23.49 -0.61 15.85
CA GLN A 599 24.71 -1.11 15.20
C GLN A 599 25.49 -2.01 16.16
N ARG A 600 25.67 -1.60 17.41
CA ARG A 600 26.37 -2.39 18.44
C ARG A 600 25.66 -3.69 18.84
N SER A 601 24.34 -3.79 18.69
CA SER A 601 23.60 -5.02 18.93
C SER A 601 23.85 -6.12 17.88
N GLU A 602 24.24 -5.79 16.64
CA GLU A 602 24.47 -6.78 15.58
C GLU A 602 25.83 -7.52 15.64
N PHE A 603 26.84 -6.99 16.33
CA PHE A 603 28.21 -7.54 16.26
C PHE A 603 28.43 -8.84 17.08
N ARG A 604 29.62 -9.45 17.13
CA ARG A 604 29.94 -10.54 18.09
C ARG A 604 31.14 -10.14 18.94
N ILE A 605 30.94 -9.28 19.93
CA ILE A 605 31.97 -8.86 20.90
C ILE A 605 31.42 -9.04 22.33
N SER A 606 32.23 -9.52 23.27
CA SER A 606 31.90 -9.60 24.69
C SER A 606 31.78 -8.19 25.30
N ASN A 607 30.82 -7.96 26.22
CA ASN A 607 30.47 -6.69 26.91
C ASN A 607 29.46 -5.71 26.26
N LYS A 608 28.75 -6.07 25.18
CA LYS A 608 27.77 -5.19 24.50
C LYS A 608 26.72 -4.54 25.40
N MET A 609 26.10 -5.32 26.29
CA MET A 609 24.87 -4.88 26.95
C MET A 609 25.11 -3.76 27.97
N ASN A 610 26.27 -3.75 28.64
CA ASN A 610 26.62 -2.68 29.56
C ASN A 610 26.83 -1.34 28.83
N VAL A 611 27.42 -1.37 27.63
CA VAL A 611 27.60 -0.19 26.78
C VAL A 611 26.25 0.31 26.27
N ILE A 612 25.39 -0.59 25.79
CA ILE A 612 24.03 -0.24 25.32
C ILE A 612 23.22 0.42 26.45
N ARG A 613 23.22 -0.16 27.66
CA ARG A 613 22.56 0.45 28.82
C ARG A 613 23.17 1.78 29.23
N TRP A 614 24.50 1.92 29.14
CA TRP A 614 25.18 3.18 29.45
C TRP A 614 24.78 4.29 28.47
N LEU A 615 24.75 4.00 27.16
CA LEU A 615 24.27 4.92 26.13
C LEU A 615 22.80 5.33 26.36
N ALA A 616 21.94 4.35 26.69
CA ALA A 616 20.54 4.59 27.00
C ALA A 616 20.37 5.51 28.22
N LYS A 617 21.13 5.27 29.30
CA LYS A 617 21.06 6.06 30.55
C LYS A 617 21.68 7.45 30.42
N GLY A 618 22.74 7.60 29.62
CA GLY A 618 23.42 8.87 29.37
C GLY A 618 22.57 9.90 28.60
N SER A 619 21.45 9.47 28.02
CA SER A 619 20.61 10.28 27.13
C SER A 619 19.40 10.95 27.82
N ILE A 620 19.27 10.82 29.14
CA ILE A 620 18.10 11.27 29.92
C ILE A 620 18.28 12.69 30.53
N LYS A 621 18.97 13.62 29.87
CA LYS A 621 19.00 15.05 30.26
C LYS A 621 18.93 15.96 29.04
N PRO A 622 18.13 17.05 29.03
CA PRO A 622 17.42 17.68 30.14
C PRO A 622 15.88 17.46 30.14
N LYS A 623 15.21 17.99 31.19
CA LYS A 623 13.76 17.92 31.43
C LYS A 623 12.98 18.42 30.20
N PHE A 624 11.95 17.66 29.81
CA PHE A 624 10.92 18.14 28.88
C PHE A 624 10.15 19.26 29.59
N GLU A 625 10.12 20.44 29.01
CA GLU A 625 9.00 21.35 29.26
C GLU A 625 7.91 20.97 28.25
N GLU A 626 6.68 20.77 28.72
CA GLU A 626 5.56 20.52 27.83
C GLU A 626 5.50 21.66 26.79
N LEU A 627 5.28 21.32 25.52
CA LEU A 627 4.69 22.27 24.58
C LEU A 627 3.30 22.59 25.12
N THR A 628 3.27 23.51 26.07
CA THR A 628 2.10 24.25 26.48
C THR A 628 1.72 25.15 25.31
N PRO A 629 0.44 25.48 25.13
CA PRO A 629 0.05 26.47 24.14
C PRO A 629 0.94 27.70 24.35
N PHE A 630 1.78 27.97 23.37
CA PHE A 630 2.61 29.17 23.30
C PHE A 630 1.68 30.33 23.58
N GLU A 631 1.73 30.95 24.77
CA GLU A 631 1.31 32.35 25.02
C GLU A 631 0.80 32.71 26.42
N GLU A 632 0.23 31.83 27.24
CA GLU A 632 -0.59 32.33 28.37
C GLU A 632 0.18 33.29 29.33
N PRO A 633 1.43 33.02 29.72
CA PRO A 633 2.21 33.94 30.54
C PRO A 633 2.68 35.19 29.77
N ILE A 634 3.23 35.02 28.56
CA ILE A 634 3.78 36.14 27.76
C ILE A 634 2.66 37.10 27.35
N MET A 635 1.52 36.58 26.86
CA MET A 635 0.39 37.39 26.43
C MET A 635 -0.28 38.11 27.57
N LYS A 636 -0.42 37.49 28.75
CA LYS A 636 -0.93 38.20 29.93
C LYS A 636 -0.05 39.40 30.27
N ILE A 637 1.27 39.26 30.13
CA ILE A 637 2.23 40.34 30.39
C ILE A 637 2.16 41.41 29.28
N VAL A 638 2.10 41.02 28.00
CA VAL A 638 1.96 41.95 26.88
C VAL A 638 0.60 42.68 26.92
N GLU A 639 -0.50 42.00 27.23
CA GLU A 639 -1.83 42.60 27.41
C GLU A 639 -1.82 43.63 28.55
N LYS A 640 -1.17 43.30 29.68
CA LYS A 640 -0.99 44.22 30.79
C LYS A 640 -0.21 45.47 30.36
N LEU A 641 0.87 45.29 29.60
CA LEU A 641 1.66 46.38 29.04
C LEU A 641 0.82 47.26 28.08
N LEU A 642 0.11 46.64 27.13
CA LEU A 642 -0.72 47.38 26.16
C LEU A 642 -1.84 48.15 26.85
N LYS A 643 -2.46 47.58 27.90
CA LYS A 643 -3.50 48.27 28.66
C LYS A 643 -2.97 49.51 29.36
N GLN A 644 -1.81 49.41 30.03
CA GLN A 644 -1.16 50.55 30.68
C GLN A 644 -0.82 51.66 29.69
N LEU A 645 -0.27 51.29 28.52
CA LEU A 645 0.09 52.24 27.47
C LEU A 645 -1.15 52.88 26.84
N PHE A 646 -2.21 52.11 26.62
CA PHE A 646 -3.46 52.62 26.04
C PHE A 646 -4.15 53.63 26.97
N ASP A 647 -4.23 53.32 28.28
CA ASP A 647 -4.80 54.23 29.28
C ASP A 647 -4.00 55.54 29.36
N ARG A 648 -2.67 55.46 29.26
CA ARG A 648 -1.77 56.62 29.25
C ARG A 648 -1.92 57.49 27.99
N VAL A 649 -2.04 56.88 26.82
CA VAL A 649 -2.26 57.60 25.54
C VAL A 649 -3.63 58.29 25.52
N LYS A 650 -4.66 57.66 26.11
CA LYS A 650 -6.01 58.23 26.22
C LYS A 650 -6.07 59.48 27.10
N LEU A 651 -5.22 59.57 28.14
CA LEU A 651 -5.18 60.69 29.08
C LEU A 651 -4.46 61.94 28.54
N ARG A 652 -3.52 61.80 27.60
CA ARG A 652 -2.63 62.90 27.17
C ARG A 652 -3.20 63.86 26.11
N ARG A 653 -4.39 63.62 25.54
CA ARG A 653 -5.09 64.45 24.52
C ARG A 653 -4.33 64.82 23.22
N GLU A 654 -3.01 64.67 23.15
CA GLU A 654 -2.21 64.73 21.91
C GLU A 654 -1.92 63.30 21.43
N MET A 655 -2.61 62.86 20.38
CA MET A 655 -2.44 61.53 19.80
C MET A 655 -1.19 61.51 18.90
N ASN A 656 -0.11 60.88 19.37
CA ASN A 656 0.91 60.37 18.45
C ASN A 656 0.32 59.17 17.69
N ASN A 657 -0.16 59.41 16.47
CA ASN A 657 -0.84 58.40 15.64
C ASN A 657 0.01 57.14 15.44
N ASP A 658 1.34 57.27 15.32
CA ASP A 658 2.22 56.13 15.08
C ASP A 658 2.36 55.20 16.30
N LEU A 659 2.39 55.77 17.51
CA LEU A 659 2.43 55.01 18.76
C LEU A 659 1.12 54.25 18.96
N LEU A 660 -0.02 54.91 18.74
CA LEU A 660 -1.33 54.28 18.81
C LEU A 660 -1.47 53.18 17.75
N CYS A 661 -0.99 53.41 16.53
CA CYS A 661 -0.95 52.42 15.47
C CYS A 661 -0.13 51.19 15.87
N ASN A 662 1.04 51.34 16.50
CA ASN A 662 1.84 50.20 16.94
C ASN A 662 1.21 49.45 18.12
N ILE A 663 0.59 50.15 19.09
CA ILE A 663 -0.20 49.52 20.15
C ILE A 663 -1.36 48.71 19.55
N ILE A 664 -2.07 49.27 18.59
CA ILE A 664 -3.16 48.58 17.88
C ILE A 664 -2.63 47.40 17.06
N ARG A 665 -1.46 47.52 16.41
CA ARG A 665 -0.84 46.42 15.66
C ARG A 665 -0.43 45.27 16.56
N ILE A 666 0.15 45.53 17.73
CA ILE A 666 0.48 44.48 18.71
C ILE A 666 -0.81 43.89 19.30
N HIS A 667 -1.78 44.74 19.67
CA HIS A 667 -3.09 44.26 20.14
C HIS A 667 -3.78 43.38 19.09
N HIS A 668 -3.70 43.75 17.81
CA HIS A 668 -4.26 42.98 16.70
C HIS A 668 -3.47 41.69 16.47
N PHE A 669 -2.13 41.75 16.47
CA PHE A 669 -1.28 40.57 16.40
C PHE A 669 -1.67 39.57 17.49
N MET A 670 -1.84 40.05 18.73
CA MET A 670 -2.21 39.23 19.88
C MET A 670 -3.66 38.72 19.87
N LYS A 671 -4.61 39.56 19.48
CA LYS A 671 -6.04 39.21 19.52
C LYS A 671 -6.48 38.35 18.35
N PHE A 672 -5.78 38.45 17.22
CA PHE A 672 -6.17 37.77 15.99
C PHE A 672 -5.30 36.57 15.63
N ASN A 673 -4.10 36.44 16.21
CA ASN A 673 -3.00 35.56 15.80
C ASN A 673 -2.72 35.56 14.27
N LEU A 674 -1.44 35.67 13.90
CA LEU A 674 -0.93 35.21 12.60
C LEU A 674 -1.69 35.66 11.32
N ASP A 675 -2.00 36.95 11.15
CA ASP A 675 -2.64 37.48 9.94
C ASP A 675 -3.83 36.64 9.45
N ASN A 676 -4.69 36.24 10.39
CA ASN A 676 -6.06 35.77 10.23
C ASN A 676 -6.47 35.46 8.78
N ILE A 677 -6.08 34.24 8.37
CA ILE A 677 -6.21 33.60 7.06
C ILE A 677 -7.11 34.41 6.11
N LYS A 678 -6.47 35.21 5.25
CA LYS A 678 -7.15 36.26 4.47
C LYS A 678 -8.32 35.72 3.66
N TRP A 679 -8.16 34.52 3.12
CA TRP A 679 -9.19 33.86 2.32
C TRP A 679 -10.44 33.49 3.13
N ILE A 680 -10.34 33.27 4.44
CA ILE A 680 -11.47 32.90 5.32
C ILE A 680 -12.39 34.09 5.58
N LYS A 681 -11.83 35.30 5.67
CA LYS A 681 -12.63 36.55 5.68
C LYS A 681 -13.41 36.70 4.37
N GLU A 682 -12.76 36.42 3.23
CA GLU A 682 -13.40 36.45 1.91
C GLU A 682 -14.44 35.32 1.72
N PHE A 683 -14.26 34.19 2.42
CA PHE A 683 -15.11 33.01 2.29
C PHE A 683 -16.33 33.01 3.24
N LYS A 684 -16.24 33.69 4.39
CA LYS A 684 -17.32 33.77 5.39
C LYS A 684 -18.67 34.25 4.82
N GLY A 685 -18.64 35.20 3.87
CA GLY A 685 -19.84 35.70 3.19
C GLY A 685 -20.49 34.71 2.22
N SER A 686 -19.77 33.64 1.85
CA SER A 686 -20.23 32.62 0.90
C SER A 686 -21.04 31.50 1.56
N PHE A 687 -21.14 31.45 2.89
CA PHE A 687 -21.98 30.47 3.60
C PHE A 687 -23.40 30.97 3.90
N VAL A 688 -23.77 32.16 3.40
CA VAL A 688 -25.13 32.69 3.59
C VAL A 688 -26.10 31.87 2.74
N ARG A 689 -26.88 31.01 3.41
CA ARG A 689 -27.89 30.11 2.82
C ARG A 689 -28.82 30.88 1.87
N LYS A 690 -28.63 30.72 0.57
CA LYS A 690 -29.69 30.97 -0.42
C LYS A 690 -30.24 29.62 -0.84
N LYS A 691 -31.49 29.34 -0.47
CA LYS A 691 -32.25 28.22 -1.06
C LYS A 691 -32.35 28.46 -2.57
N MET A 692 -31.51 27.80 -3.36
CA MET A 692 -31.68 27.76 -4.81
C MET A 692 -32.68 26.66 -5.17
N LYS A 693 -33.57 26.95 -6.13
CA LYS A 693 -34.48 25.96 -6.71
C LYS A 693 -33.69 24.97 -7.59
N LYS A 694 -34.09 23.70 -7.51
CA LYS A 694 -33.57 22.56 -8.29
C LYS A 694 -33.57 22.83 -9.80
N GLU A 695 -32.39 22.75 -10.40
CA GLU A 695 -32.22 22.14 -11.72
C GLU A 695 -31.29 20.94 -11.54
N ARG A 696 -31.88 19.75 -11.35
CA ARG A 696 -31.12 18.48 -11.35
C ARG A 696 -30.82 18.10 -12.79
N ASN A 697 -29.79 18.69 -13.37
CA ASN A 697 -29.17 18.13 -14.56
C ASN A 697 -27.78 17.63 -14.21
N THR A 698 -27.73 16.41 -13.66
CA THR A 698 -26.51 15.66 -13.29
C THR A 698 -25.48 15.70 -14.42
N GLN A 699 -25.94 15.66 -15.68
CA GLN A 699 -25.09 15.71 -16.86
C GLN A 699 -24.39 17.05 -17.05
N ASN A 700 -25.08 18.17 -16.82
CA ASN A 700 -24.48 19.51 -16.88
C ASN A 700 -23.36 19.67 -15.83
N MET A 701 -23.42 18.93 -14.72
CA MET A 701 -22.41 18.97 -13.66
C MET A 701 -21.22 18.03 -13.93
N ILE A 702 -21.44 16.89 -14.59
CA ILE A 702 -20.40 15.90 -14.90
C ILE A 702 -19.61 16.31 -16.14
N TYR A 703 -20.28 16.77 -17.20
CA TYR A 703 -19.67 17.01 -18.50
C TYR A 703 -18.40 17.90 -18.45
N PRO A 704 -18.38 19.05 -17.75
CA PRO A 704 -17.18 19.88 -17.66
C PRO A 704 -16.01 19.19 -16.94
N LYS A 705 -16.30 18.38 -15.91
CA LYS A 705 -15.30 17.67 -15.11
C LYS A 705 -14.72 16.48 -15.84
N ARG A 706 -15.57 15.72 -16.53
CA ARG A 706 -15.14 14.62 -17.41
C ARG A 706 -14.30 15.14 -18.58
N THR A 707 -14.66 16.29 -19.15
CA THR A 707 -13.89 16.93 -20.23
C THR A 707 -12.51 17.35 -19.75
N LEU A 708 -12.43 18.00 -18.58
CA LEU A 708 -11.14 18.36 -17.97
C LEU A 708 -10.29 17.12 -17.64
N LEU A 709 -10.92 16.08 -17.08
CA LEU A 709 -10.23 14.83 -16.79
C LEU A 709 -9.67 14.18 -18.06
N LYS A 710 -10.46 14.13 -19.13
CA LYS A 710 -10.04 13.61 -20.43
C LYS A 710 -8.88 14.42 -21.02
N GLN A 711 -8.96 15.74 -20.95
CA GLN A 711 -7.88 16.63 -21.40
C GLN A 711 -6.56 16.31 -20.67
N LEU A 712 -6.59 16.20 -19.33
CA LEU A 712 -5.41 15.87 -18.54
C LEU A 712 -4.81 14.50 -18.89
N LEU A 713 -5.67 13.50 -19.11
CA LEU A 713 -5.22 12.17 -19.53
C LEU A 713 -4.58 12.20 -20.94
N THR A 714 -5.17 12.94 -21.88
CA THR A 714 -4.62 13.11 -23.23
C THR A 714 -3.28 13.86 -23.22
N GLU A 715 -3.18 15.00 -22.50
CA GLU A 715 -1.96 15.81 -22.41
C GLU A 715 -0.78 15.04 -21.81
N ASN A 716 -1.06 14.14 -20.86
CA ASN A 716 -0.06 13.27 -20.25
C ASN A 716 0.09 11.92 -20.97
N SER A 717 -0.55 11.75 -22.14
CA SER A 717 -0.44 10.55 -22.98
C SER A 717 -0.81 9.25 -22.24
N LEU A 718 -1.88 9.30 -21.44
CA LEU A 718 -2.41 8.22 -20.59
C LEU A 718 -3.62 7.49 -21.20
N GLU A 719 -3.98 7.75 -22.46
CA GLU A 719 -5.11 7.10 -23.17
C GLU A 719 -4.69 6.32 -24.43
N SER A 720 -3.40 6.35 -24.81
CA SER A 720 -2.92 5.87 -26.11
C SER A 720 -1.91 4.71 -25.97
N ASN A 721 -1.40 4.21 -27.10
CA ASN A 721 -0.39 3.15 -27.16
C ASN A 721 0.91 3.47 -26.38
N SER A 722 1.14 4.72 -25.95
CA SER A 722 2.26 5.11 -25.09
C SER A 722 2.00 4.94 -23.58
N LEU A 723 0.78 4.56 -23.18
CA LEU A 723 0.34 4.40 -21.79
C LEU A 723 1.34 3.59 -20.94
N VAL A 724 1.85 2.50 -21.51
CA VAL A 724 2.84 1.61 -20.88
C VAL A 724 4.04 2.37 -20.30
N LYS A 725 4.60 3.31 -21.08
CA LYS A 725 5.77 4.10 -20.66
C LYS A 725 5.41 5.20 -19.67
N ASN A 726 4.16 5.67 -19.70
CA ASN A 726 3.70 6.82 -18.93
C ASN A 726 3.06 6.43 -17.59
N ILE A 727 2.75 5.15 -17.34
CA ILE A 727 2.25 4.69 -16.03
C ILE A 727 3.25 5.01 -14.92
N SER A 728 4.55 4.73 -15.12
CA SER A 728 5.57 5.03 -14.12
C SER A 728 5.77 6.55 -13.93
N LEU A 729 5.62 7.33 -15.00
CA LEU A 729 5.61 8.80 -14.92
C LEU A 729 4.40 9.30 -14.13
N PHE A 730 3.23 8.70 -14.33
CA PHE A 730 2.04 9.01 -13.55
C PHE A 730 2.22 8.62 -12.07
N GLU A 731 2.75 7.43 -11.77
CA GLU A 731 3.03 6.96 -10.41
C GLU A 731 4.02 7.85 -9.65
N SER A 732 4.93 8.53 -10.36
CA SER A 732 5.87 9.49 -9.77
C SER A 732 5.34 10.94 -9.75
N ASN A 733 4.35 11.28 -10.58
CA ASN A 733 3.74 12.61 -10.61
C ASN A 733 2.60 12.74 -9.58
N VAL A 734 2.97 13.08 -8.35
CA VAL A 734 2.04 13.24 -7.22
C VAL A 734 1.03 14.37 -7.45
N GLU A 735 1.42 15.44 -8.17
CA GLU A 735 0.54 16.56 -8.49
C GLU A 735 -0.62 16.09 -9.37
N LEU A 736 -0.31 15.42 -10.48
CA LEU A 736 -1.30 14.88 -11.40
C LEU A 736 -2.20 13.85 -10.72
N GLN A 737 -1.64 12.99 -9.87
CA GLN A 737 -2.43 12.05 -9.06
C GLN A 737 -3.46 12.79 -8.19
N MET A 738 -3.07 13.85 -7.49
CA MET A 738 -4.00 14.62 -6.64
C MET A 738 -5.10 15.32 -7.44
N VAL A 739 -4.77 15.86 -8.61
CA VAL A 739 -5.75 16.46 -9.52
C VAL A 739 -6.76 15.41 -9.99
N ILE A 740 -6.30 14.24 -10.42
CA ILE A 740 -7.16 13.13 -10.84
C ILE A 740 -7.99 12.60 -9.67
N GLN A 741 -7.41 12.39 -8.48
CA GLN A 741 -8.14 12.01 -7.27
C GLN A 741 -9.29 12.98 -7.00
N ARG A 742 -9.02 14.28 -7.10
CA ARG A 742 -10.03 15.31 -6.89
C ARG A 742 -11.15 15.15 -7.91
N LEU A 743 -10.84 15.13 -9.22
CA LEU A 743 -11.84 15.02 -10.28
C LEU A 743 -12.66 13.72 -10.23
N VAL A 744 -12.03 12.59 -9.91
CA VAL A 744 -12.71 11.30 -9.77
C VAL A 744 -13.65 11.29 -8.55
N LEU A 745 -13.18 11.74 -7.38
CA LEU A 745 -14.04 11.92 -6.20
C LEU A 745 -15.24 12.82 -6.54
N GLU A 746 -14.96 13.90 -7.23
CA GLU A 746 -15.92 14.89 -7.65
C GLU A 746 -17.03 14.35 -8.56
N ILE A 747 -16.69 13.47 -9.52
CA ILE A 747 -17.62 12.82 -10.43
C ILE A 747 -18.39 11.71 -9.71
N LEU A 748 -17.71 10.87 -8.95
CA LEU A 748 -18.34 9.77 -8.21
C LEU A 748 -19.28 10.25 -7.11
N SER A 749 -19.02 11.42 -6.51
CA SER A 749 -19.95 12.04 -5.57
C SER A 749 -21.25 12.49 -6.26
N ILE A 750 -21.18 12.98 -7.50
CA ILE A 750 -22.37 13.33 -8.30
C ILE A 750 -23.11 12.06 -8.77
N LEU A 751 -22.38 10.98 -9.02
CA LEU A 751 -22.91 9.67 -9.42
C LEU A 751 -23.28 8.78 -8.22
N GLN A 752 -23.36 9.32 -7.00
CA GLN A 752 -23.51 8.53 -5.78
C GLN A 752 -24.75 7.61 -5.82
N ASP A 753 -25.87 8.10 -6.34
CA ASP A 753 -27.13 7.34 -6.45
C ASP A 753 -27.09 6.25 -7.54
N SER A 754 -26.15 6.37 -8.48
CA SER A 754 -25.88 5.38 -9.53
C SER A 754 -24.87 4.31 -9.11
N CYS A 755 -24.17 4.51 -7.98
CA CYS A 755 -23.21 3.55 -7.45
C CYS A 755 -23.86 2.58 -6.45
N LYS A 756 -23.64 1.27 -6.63
CA LYS A 756 -24.04 0.27 -5.62
C LYS A 756 -23.09 0.31 -4.43
N HIS A 757 -23.59 -0.15 -3.29
CA HIS A 757 -22.75 -0.41 -2.14
C HIS A 757 -22.36 -1.89 -2.15
N ASN A 758 -21.08 -2.16 -2.25
CA ASN A 758 -20.52 -3.51 -2.23
C ASN A 758 -19.69 -3.71 -0.94
N PRO A 759 -20.30 -4.20 0.16
CA PRO A 759 -19.60 -4.40 1.43
C PRO A 759 -18.61 -5.57 1.42
N PHE A 760 -18.68 -6.48 0.44
CA PHE A 760 -17.82 -7.67 0.33
C PHE A 760 -16.74 -7.54 -0.74
N PHE A 761 -16.46 -6.33 -1.22
CA PHE A 761 -15.49 -6.16 -2.30
C PHE A 761 -14.08 -6.67 -1.96
N LEU A 762 -13.73 -6.74 -0.66
CA LEU A 762 -12.47 -7.29 -0.17
C LEU A 762 -12.41 -8.83 -0.15
N ASP A 763 -13.55 -9.52 -0.34
CA ASP A 763 -13.64 -10.97 -0.41
C ASP A 763 -13.23 -11.50 -1.81
N SER A 764 -13.07 -10.63 -2.81
CA SER A 764 -12.54 -11.00 -4.14
C SER A 764 -11.04 -11.28 -4.10
N GLU A 765 -10.56 -12.16 -5.00
CA GLU A 765 -9.14 -12.44 -5.22
C GLU A 765 -8.34 -11.19 -5.62
N LEU A 766 -8.97 -10.34 -6.44
CA LEU A 766 -8.43 -9.05 -6.86
C LEU A 766 -9.41 -7.92 -6.51
N PRO A 767 -9.41 -7.43 -5.25
CA PRO A 767 -10.33 -6.38 -4.84
C PRO A 767 -10.11 -5.09 -5.65
N LEU A 768 -11.16 -4.65 -6.34
CA LEU A 768 -11.17 -3.39 -7.07
C LEU A 768 -11.97 -2.33 -6.30
N GLN A 769 -11.46 -1.10 -6.34
CA GLN A 769 -12.17 0.06 -5.83
C GLN A 769 -12.91 0.71 -6.98
N ILE A 770 -14.23 0.52 -7.02
CA ILE A 770 -15.10 1.07 -8.06
C ILE A 770 -16.25 1.81 -7.36
N GLY A 771 -16.88 2.76 -8.06
CA GLY A 771 -18.12 3.39 -7.62
C GLY A 771 -18.06 3.94 -6.19
N LYS A 772 -18.94 3.44 -5.32
CA LYS A 772 -19.08 3.95 -3.95
C LYS A 772 -17.87 3.62 -3.07
N ASN A 773 -17.21 2.48 -3.29
CA ASN A 773 -16.03 2.10 -2.53
C ASN A 773 -14.83 3.01 -2.86
N MET A 774 -14.59 3.30 -4.14
CA MET A 774 -13.59 4.29 -4.57
C MET A 774 -13.92 5.68 -4.03
N ARG A 775 -15.18 6.13 -4.15
CA ARG A 775 -15.63 7.43 -3.63
C ARG A 775 -15.36 7.56 -2.13
N ASN A 776 -15.77 6.56 -1.35
CA ASN A 776 -15.57 6.55 0.10
C ASN A 776 -14.08 6.55 0.47
N HIS A 777 -13.25 5.79 -0.25
CA HIS A 777 -11.82 5.78 -0.01
C HIS A 777 -11.19 7.15 -0.29
N LEU A 778 -11.49 7.76 -1.44
CA LEU A 778 -10.99 9.09 -1.79
C LEU A 778 -11.49 10.16 -0.80
N ALA A 779 -12.71 10.04 -0.30
CA ALA A 779 -13.27 10.98 0.67
C ALA A 779 -12.68 10.85 2.09
N HIS A 780 -12.52 9.62 2.59
CA HIS A 780 -12.22 9.33 4.00
C HIS A 780 -10.77 8.89 4.26
N ASN A 781 -10.01 8.58 3.21
CA ASN A 781 -8.65 8.07 3.28
C ASN A 781 -8.52 6.89 4.26
N ASN A 782 -9.12 5.75 3.89
CA ASN A 782 -9.15 4.55 4.72
C ASN A 782 -7.75 3.87 4.75
N ALA A 783 -7.17 3.75 5.94
CA ALA A 783 -5.84 3.15 6.14
C ALA A 783 -5.77 1.69 5.70
N LEU A 784 -6.79 0.86 5.99
CA LEU A 784 -6.83 -0.55 5.57
C LEU A 784 -6.63 -0.67 4.06
N ILE A 785 -7.35 0.15 3.31
CA ILE A 785 -7.25 0.17 1.86
C ILE A 785 -5.84 0.55 1.42
N ASN A 786 -5.26 1.60 2.00
CA ASN A 786 -3.90 2.03 1.65
C ASN A 786 -2.85 0.93 1.86
N VAL A 787 -3.07 0.03 2.82
CA VAL A 787 -2.11 -1.03 3.21
C VAL A 787 -2.36 -2.35 2.49
N LEU A 788 -3.62 -2.72 2.27
CA LEU A 788 -3.98 -4.01 1.69
C LEU A 788 -4.12 -3.96 0.16
N LEU A 789 -4.51 -2.81 -0.40
CA LEU A 789 -4.69 -2.65 -1.83
C LEU A 789 -3.46 -1.94 -2.40
N ASP A 790 -2.47 -2.71 -2.83
CA ASP A 790 -1.29 -2.19 -3.52
C ASP A 790 -1.69 -1.34 -4.75
N LYS A 791 -0.79 -0.45 -5.19
CA LYS A 791 -0.90 0.38 -6.42
C LYS A 791 -2.20 1.20 -6.55
N ASN A 792 -2.54 1.95 -5.50
CA ASN A 792 -3.64 2.92 -5.53
C ASN A 792 -3.60 3.93 -6.69
N PRO A 793 -2.42 4.46 -7.12
CA PRO A 793 -2.36 5.34 -8.28
C PRO A 793 -2.88 4.66 -9.55
N MET A 794 -2.46 3.42 -9.82
CA MET A 794 -2.91 2.67 -10.99
C MET A 794 -4.42 2.44 -10.98
N LYS A 795 -5.00 2.06 -9.83
CA LYS A 795 -6.46 1.84 -9.70
C LYS A 795 -7.25 3.13 -9.90
N LEU A 796 -6.73 4.25 -9.41
CA LEU A 796 -7.29 5.58 -9.66
C LEU A 796 -7.25 5.91 -11.16
N LEU A 797 -6.12 5.69 -11.83
CA LEU A 797 -5.95 5.94 -13.26
C LEU A 797 -6.92 5.11 -14.10
N LEU A 798 -7.05 3.82 -13.79
CA LEU A 798 -8.00 2.93 -14.47
C LEU A 798 -9.45 3.42 -14.33
N ASN A 799 -9.87 3.82 -13.13
CA ASN A 799 -11.18 4.43 -12.93
C ASN A 799 -11.33 5.74 -13.71
N ALA A 800 -10.29 6.58 -13.77
CA ALA A 800 -10.33 7.83 -14.53
C ALA A 800 -10.49 7.59 -16.04
N ILE A 801 -9.73 6.65 -16.61
CA ILE A 801 -9.84 6.24 -18.02
C ILE A 801 -11.23 5.66 -18.29
N LYS A 802 -11.74 4.79 -17.40
CA LYS A 802 -13.08 4.22 -17.57
C LYS A 802 -14.17 5.29 -17.52
N ILE A 803 -14.14 6.19 -16.54
CA ILE A 803 -15.10 7.31 -16.40
C ILE A 803 -15.09 8.24 -17.61
N THR A 804 -13.94 8.47 -18.26
CA THR A 804 -13.83 9.35 -19.42
C THR A 804 -14.33 8.72 -20.73
N ASN A 805 -14.24 7.39 -20.84
CA ASN A 805 -14.69 6.62 -22.00
C ASN A 805 -16.17 6.24 -21.96
N GLU A 806 -16.79 6.18 -20.78
CA GLU A 806 -18.21 5.81 -20.63
C GLU A 806 -19.15 7.02 -20.81
N ASP A 807 -20.32 6.77 -21.41
CA ASP A 807 -21.39 7.77 -21.54
C ASP A 807 -22.52 7.57 -20.51
N PHE A 808 -22.57 8.45 -19.51
CA PHE A 808 -23.59 8.45 -18.46
C PHE A 808 -24.92 9.12 -18.88
N SER A 809 -25.08 9.49 -20.16
CA SER A 809 -26.23 10.30 -20.62
C SER A 809 -27.57 9.56 -20.74
N LYS A 810 -27.57 8.22 -20.78
CA LYS A 810 -28.76 7.39 -21.12
C LYS A 810 -28.92 6.12 -20.28
N ASP A 811 -28.20 6.00 -19.17
CA ASP A 811 -27.87 4.70 -18.62
C ASP A 811 -28.45 4.44 -17.23
N ASP A 812 -29.39 3.50 -17.14
CA ASP A 812 -29.89 2.95 -15.86
C ASP A 812 -28.88 1.94 -15.24
N ARG A 813 -27.78 1.63 -15.94
CA ARG A 813 -26.72 0.73 -15.44
C ARG A 813 -26.17 1.24 -14.12
N LYS A 814 -26.13 0.36 -13.13
CA LYS A 814 -25.54 0.65 -11.82
C LYS A 814 -24.04 0.38 -11.86
N ILE A 815 -23.27 1.34 -11.36
CA ILE A 815 -21.81 1.23 -11.22
C ILE A 815 -21.50 0.31 -10.04
N ASP A 816 -20.49 -0.55 -10.21
CA ASP A 816 -19.99 -1.55 -9.26
C ASP A 816 -20.84 -2.85 -9.22
N LYS A 817 -20.30 -3.93 -9.80
CA LYS A 817 -20.88 -5.28 -9.72
C LYS A 817 -20.88 -5.75 -8.27
N ILE A 818 -22.03 -6.22 -7.78
CA ILE A 818 -22.17 -6.66 -6.39
C ILE A 818 -21.47 -8.00 -6.21
N ILE A 819 -20.48 -8.05 -5.32
CA ILE A 819 -19.85 -9.29 -4.88
C ILE A 819 -20.77 -9.94 -3.84
N LEU A 820 -21.15 -11.19 -4.09
CA LEU A 820 -21.99 -11.98 -3.19
C LEU A 820 -21.16 -12.54 -2.05
N CYS A 821 -21.75 -12.60 -0.85
CA CYS A 821 -21.08 -13.23 0.29
C CYS A 821 -21.07 -14.77 0.10
N ASP A 822 -19.91 -15.32 -0.24
CA ASP A 822 -19.64 -16.76 -0.28
C ASP A 822 -18.44 -17.08 0.63
N LEU A 823 -18.74 -17.47 1.87
CA LEU A 823 -17.72 -17.81 2.86
C LEU A 823 -16.99 -19.12 2.54
N SER A 824 -17.62 -20.03 1.78
CA SER A 824 -16.94 -21.27 1.40
C SER A 824 -15.88 -20.99 0.35
N LYS A 825 -16.20 -20.16 -0.67
CA LYS A 825 -15.22 -19.70 -1.66
C LYS A 825 -14.10 -18.91 -0.98
N LEU A 826 -14.45 -17.98 -0.07
CA LEU A 826 -13.49 -17.16 0.68
C LEU A 826 -12.54 -18.01 1.55
N GLU A 827 -13.05 -18.98 2.30
CA GLU A 827 -12.23 -19.83 3.18
C GLU A 827 -11.35 -20.79 2.36
N ASN A 828 -11.87 -21.37 1.28
CA ASN A 828 -11.09 -22.20 0.38
C ASN A 828 -9.94 -21.42 -0.27
N ALA A 829 -10.22 -20.22 -0.79
CA ALA A 829 -9.20 -19.31 -1.31
C ALA A 829 -8.13 -18.97 -0.26
N HIS A 830 -8.54 -18.64 0.97
CA HIS A 830 -7.58 -18.36 2.04
C HIS A 830 -6.68 -19.56 2.37
N ASN A 831 -7.24 -20.77 2.43
CA ASN A 831 -6.47 -21.99 2.66
C ASN A 831 -5.53 -22.31 1.50
N GLU A 832 -5.96 -22.08 0.26
CA GLU A 832 -5.11 -22.21 -0.93
C GLU A 832 -3.94 -21.22 -0.88
N HIS A 833 -4.17 -19.96 -0.51
CA HIS A 833 -3.12 -18.95 -0.32
C HIS A 833 -2.10 -19.36 0.74
N LEU A 834 -2.55 -19.93 1.85
CA LEU A 834 -1.66 -20.47 2.89
C LEU A 834 -0.83 -21.65 2.37
N SER A 835 -1.45 -22.54 1.58
CA SER A 835 -0.74 -23.67 0.96
C SER A 835 0.34 -23.21 -0.03
N ILE A 836 0.02 -22.21 -0.86
CA ILE A 836 0.97 -21.57 -1.79
C ILE A 836 2.18 -21.00 -1.04
N ALA A 837 1.93 -20.22 0.02
CA ALA A 837 2.99 -19.64 0.84
C ALA A 837 3.82 -20.72 1.56
N ASP A 838 3.17 -21.74 2.13
CA ASP A 838 3.84 -22.86 2.78
C ASP A 838 4.72 -23.64 1.79
N ASN A 839 4.25 -23.87 0.56
CA ASN A 839 5.03 -24.57 -0.47
C ASN A 839 6.24 -23.73 -0.94
N GLN A 840 6.06 -22.41 -1.10
CA GLN A 840 7.17 -21.51 -1.41
C GLN A 840 8.24 -21.50 -0.30
N GLN A 841 7.82 -21.49 0.97
CA GLN A 841 8.74 -21.57 2.10
C GLN A 841 9.49 -22.91 2.17
N LYS A 842 8.82 -24.02 1.83
CA LYS A 842 9.47 -25.34 1.72
C LYS A 842 10.57 -25.34 0.66
N LEU A 843 10.34 -24.69 -0.49
CA LEU A 843 11.39 -24.53 -1.52
C LEU A 843 12.59 -23.75 -0.98
N PHE A 844 12.37 -22.64 -0.27
CA PHE A 844 13.46 -21.87 0.34
C PHE A 844 14.28 -22.71 1.34
N ASN A 845 13.61 -23.51 2.17
CA ASN A 845 14.29 -24.40 3.11
C ASN A 845 15.09 -25.49 2.37
N ALA A 846 14.52 -26.10 1.34
CA ALA A 846 15.21 -27.12 0.52
C ALA A 846 16.45 -26.56 -0.19
N LEU A 847 16.39 -25.31 -0.67
CA LEU A 847 17.52 -24.59 -1.25
C LEU A 847 18.62 -24.31 -0.24
N GLU A 848 18.26 -23.91 0.98
CA GLU A 848 19.21 -23.69 2.08
C GLU A 848 19.88 -25.00 2.54
N GLU A 849 19.16 -26.11 2.51
CA GLU A 849 19.69 -27.45 2.79
C GLU A 849 20.58 -28.00 1.66
N GLY A 850 20.34 -27.55 0.41
CA GLY A 850 20.99 -28.07 -0.79
C GLY A 850 20.43 -29.43 -1.25
N ASP A 851 19.22 -29.78 -0.83
CA ASP A 851 18.57 -31.06 -1.15
C ASP A 851 17.86 -30.98 -2.50
N MET A 852 18.53 -31.46 -3.57
CA MET A 852 18.00 -31.41 -4.93
C MET A 852 16.70 -32.19 -5.13
N VAL A 853 16.45 -33.24 -4.34
CA VAL A 853 15.20 -34.02 -4.43
C VAL A 853 14.05 -33.18 -3.89
N LYS A 854 14.21 -32.62 -2.69
CA LYS A 854 13.19 -31.72 -2.11
C LYS A 854 12.97 -30.46 -2.96
N ILE A 855 14.03 -29.91 -3.57
CA ILE A 855 13.91 -28.78 -4.50
C ILE A 855 12.97 -29.16 -5.66
N GLN A 856 13.22 -30.30 -6.31
CA GLN A 856 12.38 -30.76 -7.42
C GLN A 856 10.95 -31.07 -6.97
N ASP A 857 10.76 -31.69 -5.81
CA ASP A 857 9.45 -31.99 -5.26
C ASP A 857 8.64 -30.72 -4.98
N CYS A 858 9.27 -29.68 -4.42
CA CYS A 858 8.59 -28.40 -4.17
C CYS A 858 8.16 -27.74 -5.49
N ILE A 859 9.03 -27.74 -6.51
CA ILE A 859 8.75 -27.18 -7.85
C ILE A 859 7.61 -27.94 -8.52
N ASN A 860 7.62 -29.28 -8.47
CA ASN A 860 6.52 -30.10 -9.02
C ASN A 860 5.18 -29.82 -8.32
N ASN A 861 5.22 -29.48 -7.02
CA ASN A 861 4.06 -29.06 -6.25
C ASN A 861 3.71 -27.57 -6.43
N GLY A 862 4.32 -26.88 -7.40
CA GLY A 862 4.00 -25.50 -7.76
C GLY A 862 4.86 -24.43 -7.10
N ALA A 863 5.97 -24.73 -6.44
CA ALA A 863 6.84 -23.68 -5.92
C ALA A 863 7.57 -22.96 -7.07
N ASP A 864 7.66 -21.64 -7.01
CA ASP A 864 8.27 -20.86 -8.09
C ASP A 864 9.69 -20.42 -7.70
N ILE A 865 10.66 -20.82 -8.51
CA ILE A 865 12.08 -20.46 -8.34
C ILE A 865 12.34 -18.95 -8.44
N TYR A 866 11.46 -18.17 -9.09
CA TYR A 866 11.55 -16.71 -9.18
C TYR A 866 10.87 -15.99 -8.01
N GLY A 867 10.29 -16.75 -7.08
CA GLY A 867 9.66 -16.20 -5.88
C GLY A 867 10.65 -15.56 -4.91
N LYS A 868 10.13 -14.68 -4.05
CA LYS A 868 10.87 -13.99 -2.99
C LYS A 868 10.13 -14.09 -1.67
N ASP A 869 10.87 -14.04 -0.57
CA ASP A 869 10.29 -13.92 0.78
C ASP A 869 9.95 -12.45 1.12
N ILE A 870 9.41 -12.24 2.33
CA ILE A 870 9.14 -10.90 2.90
C ILE A 870 10.37 -9.97 2.98
N ASN A 871 11.59 -10.51 2.98
CA ASN A 871 12.84 -9.77 3.06
C ASN A 871 13.46 -9.55 1.67
N GLU A 872 12.70 -9.79 0.60
CA GLU A 872 13.16 -9.76 -0.79
C GLU A 872 14.27 -10.77 -1.10
N MET A 873 14.49 -11.77 -0.23
CA MET A 873 15.40 -12.86 -0.48
C MET A 873 14.84 -13.77 -1.57
N THR A 874 15.58 -13.87 -2.67
CA THR A 874 15.31 -14.80 -3.78
C THR A 874 15.81 -16.20 -3.47
N CYS A 875 15.38 -17.19 -4.27
CA CYS A 875 15.96 -18.54 -4.27
C CYS A 875 17.50 -18.57 -4.37
N LEU A 876 18.09 -17.58 -5.07
CA LEU A 876 19.54 -17.44 -5.16
C LEU A 876 20.19 -17.17 -3.79
N HIS A 877 19.59 -16.32 -2.96
CA HIS A 877 20.08 -16.03 -1.61
C HIS A 877 20.00 -17.25 -0.70
N TYR A 878 18.91 -18.03 -0.76
CA TYR A 878 18.78 -19.27 0.03
C TYR A 878 19.79 -20.33 -0.43
N SER A 879 19.95 -20.53 -1.74
CA SER A 879 20.94 -21.47 -2.27
C SER A 879 22.39 -21.10 -1.91
N ALA A 880 22.67 -19.82 -1.65
CA ALA A 880 23.99 -19.36 -1.21
C ALA A 880 24.33 -19.78 0.24
N LYS A 881 23.33 -20.22 1.01
CA LYS A 881 23.52 -20.80 2.35
C LYS A 881 23.78 -22.31 2.31
N ALA A 882 23.64 -22.96 1.16
CA ALA A 882 23.81 -24.41 1.03
C ALA A 882 25.24 -24.88 1.35
N PRO A 883 25.43 -26.15 1.76
CA PRO A 883 26.75 -26.72 1.99
C PRO A 883 27.52 -27.00 0.69
N SER A 884 26.83 -27.18 -0.45
CA SER A 884 27.40 -27.51 -1.76
C SER A 884 27.03 -26.47 -2.84
N THR A 885 27.67 -26.56 -4.00
CA THR A 885 27.39 -25.67 -5.13
C THR A 885 26.22 -26.12 -6.01
N GLU A 886 25.61 -27.29 -5.77
CA GLU A 886 24.58 -27.84 -6.67
C GLU A 886 23.35 -26.93 -6.75
N ALA A 887 22.77 -26.57 -5.60
CA ALA A 887 21.58 -25.73 -5.56
C ALA A 887 21.80 -24.35 -6.22
N ILE A 888 22.93 -23.69 -5.94
CA ILE A 888 23.20 -22.37 -6.53
C ILE A 888 23.49 -22.43 -8.04
N LYS A 889 24.11 -23.52 -8.51
CA LYS A 889 24.29 -23.76 -9.96
C LYS A 889 22.94 -23.99 -10.63
N PHE A 890 22.08 -24.81 -10.04
CA PHE A 890 20.73 -25.03 -10.53
C PHE A 890 19.96 -23.72 -10.67
N VAL A 891 19.89 -22.92 -9.59
CA VAL A 891 19.16 -21.64 -9.59
C VAL A 891 19.70 -20.65 -10.64
N LEU A 892 21.02 -20.57 -10.84
CA LEU A 892 21.59 -19.69 -11.86
C LEU A 892 21.34 -20.19 -13.29
N ASN A 893 21.30 -21.51 -13.51
CA ASN A 893 20.97 -22.10 -14.82
C ASN A 893 19.53 -21.81 -15.24
N GLU A 894 18.63 -21.61 -14.28
CA GLU A 894 17.24 -21.18 -14.53
C GLU A 894 17.11 -19.67 -14.85
N GLY A 895 18.22 -18.94 -14.94
CA GLY A 895 18.23 -17.56 -15.43
C GLY A 895 17.84 -16.50 -14.39
N LEU A 896 17.95 -16.80 -13.09
CA LEU A 896 17.80 -15.78 -12.05
C LEU A 896 18.90 -14.71 -12.15
N ASP A 897 18.53 -13.45 -11.83
CA ASP A 897 19.49 -12.35 -11.80
C ASP A 897 20.50 -12.52 -10.65
N GLY A 898 21.76 -12.75 -11.01
CA GLY A 898 22.89 -12.88 -10.08
C GLY A 898 23.20 -11.62 -9.26
N ALA A 899 22.69 -10.45 -9.67
CA ALA A 899 22.83 -9.18 -8.97
C ALA A 899 21.64 -8.87 -8.05
N SER A 900 20.68 -9.79 -7.90
CA SER A 900 19.54 -9.64 -6.98
C SER A 900 20.03 -9.27 -5.58
N LYS A 901 19.31 -8.33 -4.96
CA LYS A 901 19.54 -7.91 -3.59
C LYS A 901 18.31 -8.15 -2.72
N ASP A 902 18.55 -8.44 -1.45
CA ASP A 902 17.53 -8.45 -0.41
C ASP A 902 17.26 -7.03 0.15
N LEU A 903 16.37 -6.90 1.14
CA LEU A 903 16.06 -5.62 1.80
C LEU A 903 17.25 -4.93 2.47
N ASN A 904 18.35 -5.65 2.75
CA ASN A 904 19.57 -5.10 3.30
C ASN A 904 20.57 -4.71 2.21
N ASP A 905 20.14 -4.65 0.95
CA ASP A 905 21.01 -4.51 -0.21
C ASP A 905 22.07 -5.64 -0.31
N GLN A 906 21.86 -6.78 0.37
CA GLN A 906 22.80 -7.90 0.35
C GLN A 906 22.55 -8.79 -0.86
N THR A 907 23.65 -9.21 -1.50
CA THR A 907 23.63 -10.21 -2.57
C THR A 907 23.85 -11.61 -2.04
N ALA A 908 23.63 -12.61 -2.89
CA ALA A 908 24.04 -13.99 -2.64
C ALA A 908 25.51 -14.15 -2.18
N LEU A 909 26.43 -13.30 -2.65
CA LEU A 909 27.83 -13.32 -2.20
C LEU A 909 27.98 -12.88 -0.74
N HIS A 910 27.26 -11.82 -0.32
CA HIS A 910 27.25 -11.39 1.08
C HIS A 910 26.72 -12.50 2.00
N ILE A 911 25.65 -13.17 1.57
CA ILE A 911 25.05 -14.30 2.31
C ILE A 911 26.03 -15.48 2.40
N ALA A 912 26.65 -15.88 1.29
CA ALA A 912 27.63 -16.98 1.28
C ALA A 912 28.81 -16.72 2.22
N VAL A 913 29.35 -15.50 2.24
CA VAL A 913 30.42 -15.09 3.18
C VAL A 913 29.94 -15.15 4.63
N ARG A 914 28.76 -14.61 4.93
CA ARG A 914 28.18 -14.61 6.28
C ARG A 914 27.93 -16.02 6.82
N CYS A 915 27.58 -16.95 5.93
CA CYS A 915 27.38 -18.37 6.24
C CYS A 915 28.67 -19.21 6.12
N ASN A 916 29.83 -18.60 5.85
CA ASN A 916 31.12 -19.26 5.70
C ASN A 916 31.11 -20.39 4.63
N ARG A 917 30.45 -20.15 3.49
CA ARG A 917 30.33 -21.12 2.39
C ARG A 917 31.43 -20.95 1.34
N LEU A 918 32.66 -21.28 1.70
CA LEU A 918 33.86 -21.05 0.86
C LEU A 918 33.71 -21.53 -0.59
N LYS A 919 33.22 -22.76 -0.83
CA LYS A 919 33.02 -23.30 -2.19
C LYS A 919 32.03 -22.48 -3.03
N ILE A 920 31.00 -21.94 -2.39
CA ILE A 920 30.02 -21.07 -3.05
C ILE A 920 30.65 -19.71 -3.33
N VAL A 921 31.40 -19.14 -2.40
CA VAL A 921 32.15 -17.88 -2.60
C VAL A 921 33.11 -18.00 -3.79
N GLU A 922 33.93 -19.06 -3.82
CA GLU A 922 34.85 -19.35 -4.93
C GLU A 922 34.12 -19.49 -6.28
N TYR A 923 32.95 -20.12 -6.27
CA TYR A 923 32.12 -20.26 -7.46
C TYR A 923 31.56 -18.91 -7.92
N LEU A 924 30.93 -18.13 -7.02
CA LEU A 924 30.30 -16.86 -7.36
C LEU A 924 31.31 -15.79 -7.83
N ILE A 925 32.53 -15.77 -7.26
CA ILE A 925 33.60 -14.86 -7.73
C ILE A 925 34.04 -15.19 -9.16
N LYS A 926 33.91 -16.46 -9.59
CA LYS A 926 34.23 -16.88 -10.96
C LYS A 926 33.10 -16.58 -11.96
N VAL A 927 31.89 -16.27 -11.48
CA VAL A 927 30.75 -15.92 -12.35
C VAL A 927 30.97 -14.51 -12.91
N LYS A 928 31.26 -14.41 -14.21
CA LYS A 928 31.72 -13.16 -14.87
C LYS A 928 30.81 -11.95 -14.70
N TYR A 929 29.51 -12.14 -14.53
CA TYR A 929 28.51 -11.07 -14.45
C TYR A 929 28.16 -10.68 -13.00
N MET A 930 28.80 -11.27 -11.98
CA MET A 930 28.57 -10.92 -10.58
C MET A 930 29.63 -9.93 -10.08
N SER A 931 29.18 -8.79 -9.54
CA SER A 931 30.09 -7.80 -8.95
C SER A 931 30.43 -8.16 -7.49
N ILE A 932 31.73 -8.26 -7.20
CA ILE A 932 32.24 -8.55 -5.84
C ILE A 932 32.26 -7.32 -4.92
N ASN A 933 32.12 -6.12 -5.49
CA ASN A 933 32.25 -4.84 -4.78
C ASN A 933 30.90 -4.18 -4.49
N GLN A 934 29.79 -4.90 -4.65
CA GLN A 934 28.48 -4.38 -4.26
C GLN A 934 28.48 -4.07 -2.76
N LYS A 935 27.82 -2.97 -2.40
CA LYS A 935 27.64 -2.54 -1.02
C LYS A 935 26.23 -2.89 -0.56
N ASP A 936 26.16 -3.37 0.67
CA ASP A 936 24.92 -3.49 1.43
C ASP A 936 24.43 -2.11 1.92
N ILE A 937 23.30 -2.09 2.63
CA ILE A 937 22.66 -0.86 3.13
C ILE A 937 23.54 -0.07 4.11
N ASN A 938 24.52 -0.72 4.74
CA ASN A 938 25.49 -0.11 5.64
C ASN A 938 26.77 0.33 4.92
N GLY A 939 26.80 0.22 3.59
CA GLY A 939 27.97 0.54 2.77
C GLY A 939 29.07 -0.53 2.79
N LYS A 940 28.81 -1.72 3.37
CA LYS A 940 29.79 -2.81 3.49
C LYS A 940 29.77 -3.69 2.26
N THR A 941 30.96 -4.13 1.84
CA THR A 941 31.10 -5.16 0.81
C THR A 941 31.23 -6.54 1.44
N SER A 942 31.12 -7.61 0.65
CA SER A 942 31.33 -8.97 1.14
C SER A 942 32.73 -9.16 1.77
N LEU A 943 33.75 -8.41 1.32
CA LEU A 943 35.09 -8.41 1.94
C LEU A 943 35.10 -7.79 3.34
N HIS A 944 34.36 -6.69 3.56
CA HIS A 944 34.22 -6.10 4.89
C HIS A 944 33.57 -7.11 5.85
N ILE A 945 32.52 -7.81 5.41
CA ILE A 945 31.86 -8.85 6.21
C ILE A 945 32.82 -10.01 6.52
N ALA A 946 33.62 -10.46 5.54
CA ALA A 946 34.63 -11.50 5.76
C ALA A 946 35.66 -11.09 6.82
N ALA A 947 36.18 -9.87 6.74
CA ALA A 947 37.12 -9.32 7.72
C ALA A 947 36.49 -9.19 9.12
N GLU A 948 35.24 -8.72 9.21
CA GLU A 948 34.48 -8.65 10.47
C GLU A 948 34.26 -10.01 11.13
N ASN A 949 34.03 -11.06 10.33
CA ASN A 949 33.86 -12.43 10.81
C ASN A 949 35.19 -13.13 11.15
N GLY A 950 36.34 -12.53 10.83
CA GLY A 950 37.64 -13.17 10.95
C GLY A 950 37.86 -14.31 9.94
N SER A 951 37.11 -14.31 8.83
CA SER A 951 37.23 -15.31 7.76
C SER A 951 38.44 -14.99 6.88
N VAL A 952 39.57 -15.67 7.15
CA VAL A 952 40.87 -15.45 6.46
C VAL A 952 40.95 -16.15 5.09
N LYS A 953 40.24 -17.27 4.93
CA LYS A 953 40.10 -18.01 3.67
C LYS A 953 38.87 -17.52 2.93
#